data_AF-A0A6A6ZZC1-F1
#
_entry.id   AF-A0A6A6ZZC1-F1
#
_cell.length_a   1.000
_cell.length_b   1.000
_cell.length_c   1.000
_cell.angle_alpha   90.00
_cell.angle_beta   90.00
_cell.angle_gamma   90.00
#
_symmetry.space_group_name_H-M   'P 1'
#
loop_
_entity.id
_entity.type
_entity.pdbx_description
1 polymer ?
#
loop_
_entity_poly.entity_id
_entity_poly.type
_entity_poly.pdbx_seq_one_letter_code
_entity_poly.pdbx_strand_id
1 'polypeptide(L)'
;MNAEYARWDYGHHKYESKWAGLRLPEAPVPPTPMQFAFPEQPVARITEGFGQLQLAAPKVPKTRTTPVTTRSRITRHGSNPNNPLRPSSSGGEAKMVPFRPYAAPKRSESYSHPTPLEDFRKSRRWPPAGYRQDDALSSEQAEDLICAGASTFKGYHDSIPNAPGYNRFYAVMESEHQSRTDRAPFQQPAYREISLNMTGASDSQFPWLSQEQPCMAYAFGKSAGTTTLNYWISKSGSSNPPTQFASEVKPRKIKLLQILDRLQKLESGLNEDNPDELYRYLYTTLIEDPDKFTGNPHTGMEQQVVDLITVLTNPRWIDFSLAKNQVVAKFFDAPNQEKKQEFFHQLLLSVELYLRIHSRAHTDKAKRKLIMQLPPIITWDLAVAQRWLENMEITKTRTSSTQSTFSFELKSKKRQKEALKAFASTLKWPNMDEVDYVLDEQDVKEKALEDRSADAMSWFSGIILPGRTLPWLIMNSLIDCDRDTGDALKFLTHMQPASGFQYRANTYWSSQCIVGKVLGAARGVKQIAGWVGPCIYTPDLKRTECVKVKQLPHLDPRLDTDDVDSMSERTNPLGPIESSYPVDDYEVPMPDTEDVTDLIRVEKLGFQPSKEQPASSRNIPGAPILFDAAIYFACGGKSWPMKLRYDVDFINAFPCHQGPHVLFYDFSYKPIKIDSGLVDIHDWGRQSGRVSRPTSSRSSPAKKALTLANGTVKSAHEQVTKVLAIEALGVSDNEVFARAWCANHGHSAVVANIKETCMACAIREAYAACVSVVILTEGGSIKENDADGPERAERISIPGSFW
;
A
#
# COMPACT_ATOMS: atom_id res chain seq x y z
N MET A 1 -64.76 14.10 -36.08
CA MET A 1 -64.51 14.92 -37.30
C MET A 1 -63.22 15.70 -37.08
N ASN A 2 -62.63 16.19 -38.18
CA ASN A 2 -61.38 16.96 -38.31
C ASN A 2 -61.29 18.12 -37.28
N ALA A 3 -60.14 18.58 -36.75
CA ALA A 3 -58.89 19.04 -37.39
C ALA A 3 -59.11 20.26 -38.32
N GLU A 4 -58.23 21.28 -38.40
CA GLU A 4 -56.86 21.48 -37.86
C GLU A 4 -56.83 22.59 -36.75
N TYR A 5 -55.93 23.59 -36.53
CA TYR A 5 -54.74 24.18 -37.22
C TYR A 5 -53.68 24.77 -36.22
N ALA A 6 -52.41 24.38 -36.42
CA ALA A 6 -51.11 25.10 -36.24
C ALA A 6 -50.74 26.12 -35.09
N ARG A 7 -49.54 25.85 -34.51
CA ARG A 7 -48.41 26.79 -34.15
C ARG A 7 -48.60 27.79 -32.97
N TRP A 8 -47.55 28.24 -32.24
CA TRP A 8 -46.09 28.02 -32.33
C TRP A 8 -45.40 28.05 -30.93
N ASP A 9 -44.16 27.55 -30.88
CA ASP A 9 -43.03 27.77 -29.94
C ASP A 9 -43.24 28.04 -28.44
N TYR A 10 -42.71 27.15 -27.58
CA TYR A 10 -41.41 27.33 -26.90
C TYR A 10 -40.98 26.02 -26.20
N GLY A 11 -39.72 25.60 -26.35
CA GLY A 11 -39.32 24.22 -26.01
C GLY A 11 -37.86 24.00 -25.59
N HIS A 12 -37.40 24.65 -24.53
CA HIS A 12 -36.17 24.29 -23.81
C HIS A 12 -36.35 24.43 -22.29
N HIS A 13 -35.47 23.79 -21.51
CA HIS A 13 -35.50 23.58 -20.04
C HIS A 13 -36.54 22.58 -19.49
N LYS A 14 -36.17 21.29 -19.41
CA LYS A 14 -36.79 20.35 -18.47
C LYS A 14 -36.00 19.08 -18.09
N TYR A 15 -34.66 19.12 -18.07
CA TYR A 15 -33.83 17.94 -17.74
C TYR A 15 -32.66 18.12 -16.74
N GLU A 16 -32.52 19.27 -16.07
CA GLU A 16 -31.46 19.46 -15.03
C GLU A 16 -31.93 19.16 -13.59
N SER A 17 -33.24 19.06 -13.36
CA SER A 17 -33.86 19.07 -12.02
C SER A 17 -33.91 17.71 -11.30
N LYS A 18 -32.81 16.93 -11.34
CA LYS A 18 -32.66 15.70 -10.53
C LYS A 18 -31.35 15.58 -9.72
N TRP A 19 -30.38 16.49 -9.89
CA TRP A 19 -29.11 16.46 -9.15
C TRP A 19 -28.72 17.79 -8.46
N ALA A 20 -29.57 18.82 -8.52
CA ALA A 20 -29.36 20.11 -7.87
C ALA A 20 -30.16 20.19 -6.56
N GLY A 21 -29.61 19.69 -5.44
CA GLY A 21 -30.36 19.54 -4.17
C GLY A 21 -29.57 19.61 -2.86
N LEU A 22 -28.24 19.77 -2.88
CA LEU A 22 -27.41 19.97 -1.68
C LEU A 22 -26.31 21.00 -1.97
N ARG A 23 -26.23 22.06 -1.15
CA ARG A 23 -25.01 22.88 -1.05
C ARG A 23 -24.07 22.22 -0.06
N LEU A 24 -22.82 22.03 -0.46
CA LEU A 24 -21.70 21.59 0.38
C LEU A 24 -20.48 22.47 0.06
N PRO A 25 -19.54 22.64 1.00
CA PRO A 25 -18.39 23.55 0.82
C PRO A 25 -17.45 23.11 -0.31
N GLU A 26 -16.65 24.06 -0.81
CA GLU A 26 -15.62 23.76 -1.82
C GLU A 26 -14.51 22.87 -1.25
N ALA A 27 -14.12 21.87 -2.02
CA ALA A 27 -12.95 21.05 -1.71
C ALA A 27 -11.66 21.86 -1.95
N PRO A 28 -10.62 21.70 -1.11
CA PRO A 28 -9.40 22.48 -1.22
C PRO A 28 -8.69 22.26 -2.56
N VAL A 29 -8.29 23.37 -3.19
CA VAL A 29 -7.49 23.37 -4.42
C VAL A 29 -6.08 22.84 -4.11
N PRO A 30 -5.51 21.93 -4.93
CA PRO A 30 -4.13 21.47 -4.71
C PRO A 30 -3.14 22.64 -4.83
N PRO A 31 -2.11 22.73 -3.97
CA PRO A 31 -1.20 23.87 -3.94
C PRO A 31 -0.37 23.95 -5.23
N THR A 32 -0.57 25.03 -5.98
CA THR A 32 0.30 25.44 -7.09
C THR A 32 1.65 25.90 -6.54
N PRO A 33 2.81 25.53 -7.14
CA PRO A 33 4.11 26.00 -6.66
C PRO A 33 4.26 27.52 -6.85
N MET A 34 4.77 28.20 -5.83
CA MET A 34 4.92 29.67 -5.84
C MET A 34 5.87 30.16 -6.93
N GLN A 35 5.50 31.28 -7.55
CA GLN A 35 6.40 32.19 -8.25
C GLN A 35 6.18 33.62 -7.71
N PHE A 36 7.18 34.49 -7.85
CA PHE A 36 7.27 35.77 -7.13
C PHE A 36 6.29 36.85 -7.64
N ALA A 37 6.02 37.85 -6.79
CA ALA A 37 5.13 39.02 -7.02
C ALA A 37 5.66 39.98 -8.12
N PHE A 38 4.96 41.01 -8.64
CA PHE A 38 3.92 41.96 -8.15
C PHE A 38 3.10 42.50 -9.38
N PRO A 39 2.20 43.52 -9.31
CA PRO A 39 1.10 43.83 -8.37
C PRO A 39 -0.28 44.17 -9.05
N GLU A 40 -1.33 44.32 -8.22
CA GLU A 40 -2.53 45.22 -8.33
C GLU A 40 -3.41 45.34 -9.61
N GLN A 41 -4.65 44.82 -9.49
CA GLN A 41 -6.00 45.48 -9.60
C GLN A 41 -6.41 46.43 -10.78
N PRO A 42 -7.72 46.73 -11.02
CA PRO A 42 -8.98 46.13 -10.50
C PRO A 42 -10.09 45.80 -11.56
N VAL A 43 -11.00 44.89 -11.19
CA VAL A 43 -12.47 44.85 -11.45
C VAL A 43 -13.05 45.22 -12.84
N ALA A 44 -13.71 44.25 -13.53
CA ALA A 44 -15.06 44.46 -14.11
C ALA A 44 -15.81 43.16 -14.53
N ARG A 45 -17.04 43.07 -14.00
CA ARG A 45 -18.20 42.21 -14.25
C ARG A 45 -18.54 41.65 -15.66
N ILE A 46 -19.08 40.42 -15.61
CA ILE A 46 -20.31 39.91 -16.28
C ILE A 46 -20.29 39.49 -17.76
N THR A 47 -20.98 38.37 -17.99
CA THR A 47 -21.31 37.65 -19.22
C THR A 47 -22.20 38.41 -20.20
N GLU A 48 -21.98 38.23 -21.51
CA GLU A 48 -22.90 37.62 -22.49
C GLU A 48 -22.36 37.79 -23.93
N GLY A 49 -22.94 37.08 -24.92
CA GLY A 49 -22.68 37.33 -26.35
C GLY A 49 -22.34 36.09 -27.20
N PHE A 50 -23.35 35.56 -27.90
CA PHE A 50 -23.13 34.66 -29.05
C PHE A 50 -22.76 35.47 -30.30
N GLY A 51 -21.98 34.88 -31.22
CA GLY A 51 -22.29 35.01 -32.65
C GLY A 51 -21.24 35.59 -33.61
N GLN A 52 -20.78 34.70 -34.52
CA GLN A 52 -20.66 34.93 -35.96
C GLN A 52 -19.54 35.82 -36.57
N LEU A 53 -19.32 35.56 -37.88
CA LEU A 53 -18.66 36.35 -38.93
C LEU A 53 -17.11 36.52 -38.92
N GLN A 54 -16.46 35.56 -39.59
CA GLN A 54 -15.75 35.74 -40.88
C GLN A 54 -14.70 36.86 -41.11
N LEU A 55 -13.65 36.44 -41.86
CA LEU A 55 -12.78 37.17 -42.82
C LEU A 55 -11.47 37.85 -42.35
N ALA A 56 -10.57 37.93 -43.35
CA ALA A 56 -9.37 38.79 -43.47
C ALA A 56 -8.10 38.51 -42.62
N ALA A 57 -7.13 37.84 -43.25
CA ALA A 57 -5.69 38.18 -43.15
C ALA A 57 -5.40 39.46 -44.02
N PRO A 58 -4.18 40.06 -44.14
CA PRO A 58 -2.83 39.48 -43.90
C PRO A 58 -1.67 40.47 -43.49
N LYS A 59 -0.41 39.99 -43.59
CA LYS A 59 0.90 40.73 -43.68
C LYS A 59 1.39 41.47 -42.40
N VAL A 60 2.55 41.18 -41.78
CA VAL A 60 3.97 41.16 -42.26
C VAL A 60 4.42 42.55 -42.76
N PRO A 61 5.33 43.26 -42.03
CA PRO A 61 6.78 43.13 -42.36
C PRO A 61 7.82 43.37 -41.24
N LYS A 62 9.00 42.72 -41.40
CA LYS A 62 10.41 43.24 -41.41
C LYS A 62 10.79 44.47 -40.54
N THR A 63 11.97 44.62 -39.90
CA THR A 63 13.27 43.88 -39.77
C THR A 63 14.10 44.58 -38.62
N ARG A 64 15.44 44.60 -38.41
CA ARG A 64 16.69 44.23 -39.13
C ARG A 64 17.92 44.12 -38.18
N THR A 65 18.97 43.40 -38.64
CA THR A 65 20.44 43.52 -38.42
C THR A 65 21.03 44.71 -37.61
N THR A 66 22.21 44.73 -36.95
CA THR A 66 23.42 43.86 -36.72
C THR A 66 24.41 44.66 -35.80
N PRO A 67 25.76 44.43 -35.73
CA PRO A 67 26.51 43.34 -35.07
C PRO A 67 27.59 43.90 -34.09
N VAL A 68 28.53 43.06 -33.61
CA VAL A 68 30.02 43.24 -33.65
C VAL A 68 30.71 42.09 -32.87
N THR A 69 32.00 41.84 -33.15
CA THR A 69 32.70 40.56 -32.88
C THR A 69 34.02 40.74 -32.11
N THR A 70 34.61 39.61 -31.66
CA THR A 70 35.99 39.40 -31.15
C THR A 70 36.19 39.57 -29.62
N ARG A 71 37.18 38.95 -28.95
CA ARG A 71 38.40 38.23 -29.43
C ARG A 71 38.82 37.11 -28.45
N SER A 72 39.84 36.30 -28.80
CA SER A 72 40.23 35.07 -28.07
C SER A 72 41.74 34.91 -27.79
N ARG A 73 42.08 34.13 -26.74
CA ARG A 73 43.40 33.53 -26.37
C ARG A 73 43.19 32.58 -25.15
N ILE A 74 43.99 31.56 -24.80
CA ILE A 74 44.76 30.49 -25.46
C ILE A 74 45.38 29.64 -24.31
N THR A 75 44.99 28.35 -24.21
CA THR A 75 45.65 27.15 -23.62
C THR A 75 46.64 27.18 -22.42
N ARG A 76 46.53 26.15 -21.56
CA ARG A 76 47.59 25.12 -21.32
C ARG A 76 47.01 23.80 -20.74
N HIS A 77 47.76 22.70 -20.83
CA HIS A 77 47.43 21.33 -20.35
C HIS A 77 47.74 21.17 -18.84
N GLY A 78 47.38 20.09 -18.11
CA GLY A 78 46.68 18.83 -18.44
C GLY A 78 45.91 18.32 -17.19
N SER A 79 45.55 17.04 -16.99
CA SER A 79 45.84 15.78 -17.68
C SER A 79 44.69 14.77 -17.45
N ASN A 80 44.62 13.69 -18.25
CA ASN A 80 43.48 12.77 -18.29
C ASN A 80 43.72 11.50 -17.43
N PRO A 81 42.64 10.84 -16.94
CA PRO A 81 42.54 9.40 -17.13
C PRO A 81 41.17 8.95 -17.68
N ASN A 82 41.19 8.20 -18.78
CA ASN A 82 40.01 7.52 -19.30
C ASN A 82 39.68 6.27 -18.46
N ASN A 83 38.42 6.13 -18.05
CA ASN A 83 37.74 4.84 -17.99
C ASN A 83 36.22 5.09 -18.22
N PRO A 84 35.52 4.35 -19.10
CA PRO A 84 34.15 4.70 -19.47
C PRO A 84 33.16 4.40 -18.32
N LEU A 85 32.23 5.33 -18.11
CA LEU A 85 31.12 5.17 -17.17
C LEU A 85 30.23 4.00 -17.60
N ARG A 86 30.16 2.96 -16.77
CA ARG A 86 29.17 1.88 -16.88
C ARG A 86 27.77 2.48 -16.70
N PRO A 87 26.79 2.21 -17.58
CA PRO A 87 25.43 2.71 -17.39
C PRO A 87 24.76 2.01 -16.20
N SER A 88 24.46 2.77 -15.15
CA SER A 88 23.65 2.27 -14.02
C SER A 88 22.19 2.15 -14.42
N SER A 89 21.74 0.92 -14.68
CA SER A 89 20.33 0.60 -14.87
C SER A 89 19.57 0.57 -13.54
N SER A 90 19.33 1.74 -12.95
CA SER A 90 18.49 1.91 -11.76
C SER A 90 17.24 2.71 -12.13
N GLY A 91 16.09 2.03 -12.24
CA GLY A 91 14.80 2.64 -12.57
C GLY A 91 14.22 3.47 -11.43
N GLY A 92 14.75 4.67 -11.22
CA GLY A 92 14.26 5.63 -10.23
C GLY A 92 12.81 6.05 -10.47
N GLU A 93 12.07 6.32 -9.40
CA GLU A 93 10.62 6.56 -9.50
C GLU A 93 10.32 7.96 -10.04
N ALA A 94 9.61 8.03 -11.18
CA ALA A 94 9.43 9.24 -11.98
C ALA A 94 8.60 10.37 -11.32
N LYS A 95 8.06 10.16 -10.11
CA LYS A 95 7.11 11.07 -9.44
C LYS A 95 7.44 11.49 -8.02
N MET A 96 8.42 10.88 -7.38
CA MET A 96 9.05 11.50 -6.21
C MET A 96 10.10 12.49 -6.69
N VAL A 97 10.09 13.70 -6.13
CA VAL A 97 11.04 14.77 -6.50
C VAL A 97 12.49 14.25 -6.41
N PRO A 98 13.34 14.48 -7.43
CA PRO A 98 14.76 14.11 -7.34
C PRO A 98 15.51 15.03 -6.36
N PHE A 99 16.43 14.47 -5.58
CA PHE A 99 17.18 15.26 -4.60
C PHE A 99 18.07 16.27 -5.30
N ARG A 100 17.75 17.56 -5.16
CA ARG A 100 18.76 18.61 -5.33
C ARG A 100 19.60 18.63 -4.05
N PRO A 101 20.88 18.21 -4.07
CA PRO A 101 21.76 18.59 -2.98
C PRO A 101 21.79 20.12 -2.92
N TYR A 102 21.58 20.68 -1.74
CA TYR A 102 21.95 22.07 -1.47
C TYR A 102 23.42 22.22 -1.87
N ALA A 103 23.71 23.17 -2.75
CA ALA A 103 25.05 23.31 -3.30
C ALA A 103 26.04 23.55 -2.16
N ALA A 104 27.03 22.67 -2.01
CA ALA A 104 28.05 22.80 -0.98
C ALA A 104 28.65 24.22 -1.06
N PRO A 105 28.68 24.97 0.06
CA PRO A 105 29.05 26.39 0.03
C PRO A 105 30.44 26.53 -0.58
N LYS A 106 30.57 27.39 -1.60
CA LYS A 106 31.86 27.65 -2.22
C LYS A 106 32.81 28.18 -1.16
N ARG A 107 33.94 27.48 -1.00
CA ARG A 107 34.93 27.69 0.07
C ARG A 107 35.54 29.10 0.00
N SER A 108 34.91 30.05 0.67
CA SER A 108 35.48 31.35 1.03
C SER A 108 36.07 31.24 2.44
N GLU A 109 37.35 31.53 2.60
CA GLU A 109 38.06 31.35 3.87
C GLU A 109 37.77 32.50 4.84
N SER A 110 36.69 32.37 5.59
CA SER A 110 36.48 33.08 6.85
C SER A 110 36.29 32.05 7.98
N TYR A 111 36.86 32.32 9.16
CA TYR A 111 36.58 31.54 10.36
C TYR A 111 35.22 31.95 10.93
N SER A 112 34.14 31.61 10.23
CA SER A 112 32.79 31.70 10.79
C SER A 112 32.67 30.67 11.92
N HIS A 113 32.30 31.14 13.11
CA HIS A 113 31.85 30.25 14.18
C HIS A 113 30.68 29.38 13.68
N PRO A 114 30.57 28.12 14.12
CA PRO A 114 29.42 27.28 13.74
C PRO A 114 28.12 27.95 14.19
N THR A 115 27.06 27.83 13.38
CA THR A 115 25.73 28.26 13.81
C THR A 115 25.27 27.41 15.00
N PRO A 116 24.33 27.90 15.85
CA PRO A 116 23.83 27.11 16.98
C PRO A 116 23.28 25.73 16.58
N LEU A 117 22.62 25.65 15.42
CA LEU A 117 22.15 24.39 14.84
C LEU A 117 23.30 23.47 14.39
N GLU A 118 24.38 24.02 13.83
CA GLU A 118 25.58 23.25 13.51
C GLU A 118 26.31 22.76 14.78
N ASP A 119 26.39 23.58 15.82
CA ASP A 119 26.98 23.21 17.10
C ASP A 119 26.15 22.13 17.81
N PHE A 120 24.82 22.26 17.84
CA PHE A 120 23.92 21.23 18.34
C PHE A 120 24.14 19.88 17.63
N ARG A 121 24.11 19.87 16.29
CA ARG A 121 24.28 18.64 15.49
C ARG A 121 25.66 17.99 15.65
N LYS A 122 26.71 18.77 15.94
CA LYS A 122 28.08 18.27 16.19
C LYS A 122 28.29 17.81 17.63
N SER A 123 27.78 18.55 18.61
CA SER A 123 27.99 18.30 20.05
C SER A 123 26.99 17.33 20.66
N ARG A 124 25.80 17.20 20.05
CA ARG A 124 24.62 16.47 20.55
C ARG A 124 24.16 16.90 21.94
N ARG A 125 24.45 18.13 22.35
CA ARG A 125 24.05 18.71 23.64
C ARG A 125 23.07 19.86 23.45
N TRP A 126 22.16 20.01 24.40
CA TRP A 126 21.19 21.09 24.47
C TRP A 126 21.32 21.82 25.81
N PRO A 127 21.20 23.16 25.84
CA PRO A 127 21.23 24.06 24.69
C PRO A 127 22.55 24.01 23.88
N PRO A 128 22.54 24.45 22.61
CA PRO A 128 23.76 24.69 21.84
C PRO A 128 24.57 25.88 22.37
N ALA A 129 25.85 25.96 21.97
CA ALA A 129 26.70 27.08 22.29
C ALA A 129 26.08 28.43 21.87
N GLY A 130 25.97 29.35 22.83
CA GLY A 130 25.38 30.68 22.65
C GLY A 130 24.03 30.87 23.36
N TYR A 131 23.37 29.79 23.78
CA TYR A 131 22.14 29.83 24.58
C TYR A 131 22.35 29.24 25.98
N ARG A 132 21.50 29.66 26.91
CA ARG A 132 21.42 29.22 28.30
C ARG A 132 20.10 28.48 28.53
N GLN A 133 20.03 27.71 29.61
CA GLN A 133 18.83 26.96 29.97
C GLN A 133 17.69 27.88 30.42
N ASP A 134 18.03 29.07 30.95
CA ASP A 134 17.15 30.18 31.32
C ASP A 134 16.73 31.09 30.15
N ASP A 135 17.18 30.84 28.92
CA ASP A 135 16.77 31.62 27.73
C ASP A 135 15.43 31.14 27.15
N ALA A 136 14.79 31.98 26.34
CA ALA A 136 13.65 31.62 25.50
C ALA A 136 13.90 32.03 24.03
N LEU A 137 13.58 31.13 23.10
CA LEU A 137 13.72 31.31 21.67
C LEU A 137 12.53 32.09 21.09
N SER A 138 12.76 32.98 20.12
CA SER A 138 11.68 33.48 19.26
C SER A 138 11.12 32.36 18.37
N SER A 139 9.92 32.52 17.82
CA SER A 139 9.35 31.53 16.88
C SER A 139 10.24 31.26 15.66
N GLU A 140 10.94 32.27 15.14
CA GLU A 140 11.88 32.11 14.02
C GLU A 140 13.12 31.30 14.43
N GLN A 141 13.70 31.59 15.62
CA GLN A 141 14.82 30.83 16.18
C GLN A 141 14.43 29.39 16.52
N ALA A 142 13.20 29.17 16.98
CA ALA A 142 12.69 27.86 17.35
C ALA A 142 12.48 26.97 16.10
N GLU A 143 11.87 27.48 15.03
CA GLU A 143 11.75 26.76 13.76
C GLU A 143 13.11 26.35 13.18
N ASP A 144 14.06 27.30 13.11
CA ASP A 144 15.41 27.07 12.59
C ASP A 144 16.22 26.08 13.44
N LEU A 145 16.03 26.04 14.76
CA LEU A 145 16.84 25.23 15.68
C LEU A 145 16.21 23.87 16.03
N ILE A 146 14.88 23.78 16.12
CA ILE A 146 14.14 22.62 16.63
C ILE A 146 13.47 21.83 15.50
N CYS A 147 12.76 22.53 14.60
CA CYS A 147 12.03 21.88 13.50
C CYS A 147 12.95 21.44 12.35
N ALA A 148 14.11 22.07 12.18
CA ALA A 148 15.01 21.85 11.05
C ALA A 148 15.44 20.38 10.84
N GLY A 149 14.72 19.69 9.95
CA GLY A 149 14.93 18.29 9.59
C GLY A 149 14.15 17.26 10.42
N ALA A 150 13.33 17.69 11.37
CA ALA A 150 12.44 16.81 12.13
C ALA A 150 11.40 16.12 11.22
N SER A 151 10.72 15.10 11.74
CA SER A 151 9.60 14.43 11.08
C SER A 151 8.27 14.97 11.63
N THR A 152 7.45 15.53 10.74
CA THR A 152 6.08 16.02 10.97
C THR A 152 5.08 15.19 10.16
N PHE A 153 3.86 15.02 10.70
CA PHE A 153 2.86 14.14 10.12
C PHE A 153 1.49 14.83 10.07
N LYS A 154 0.82 14.75 8.92
CA LYS A 154 -0.50 15.34 8.73
C LYS A 154 -1.53 14.29 8.37
N GLY A 155 -2.57 14.18 9.18
CA GLY A 155 -3.72 13.33 8.90
C GLY A 155 -4.67 13.97 7.90
N TYR A 156 -5.44 13.12 7.22
CA TYR A 156 -6.50 13.50 6.28
C TYR A 156 -7.63 12.48 6.37
N HIS A 157 -8.88 12.93 6.28
CA HIS A 157 -10.04 12.05 6.15
C HIS A 157 -10.92 12.39 4.94
N ASP A 158 -11.44 11.34 4.28
CA ASP A 158 -12.42 11.44 3.19
C ASP A 158 -13.73 10.75 3.62
N SER A 159 -14.86 11.47 3.61
CA SER A 159 -16.18 10.82 3.71
C SER A 159 -16.47 9.98 2.47
N ILE A 160 -16.88 8.71 2.66
CA ILE A 160 -17.17 7.79 1.56
C ILE A 160 -18.48 8.19 0.87
N PRO A 161 -18.47 8.46 -0.45
CA PRO A 161 -19.69 8.82 -1.19
C PRO A 161 -20.79 7.76 -1.05
N ASN A 162 -22.02 8.23 -0.87
CA ASN A 162 -23.24 7.42 -0.66
C ASN A 162 -23.25 6.56 0.62
N ALA A 163 -22.27 6.73 1.54
CA ALA A 163 -22.19 6.00 2.81
C ALA A 163 -22.00 6.97 4.01
N PRO A 164 -23.07 7.65 4.47
CA PRO A 164 -22.97 8.62 5.56
C PRO A 164 -22.47 7.97 6.86
N GLY A 165 -21.48 8.61 7.50
CA GLY A 165 -20.81 8.09 8.70
C GLY A 165 -19.67 7.09 8.43
N TYR A 166 -19.28 6.89 7.17
CA TYR A 166 -18.13 6.06 6.79
C TYR A 166 -17.02 6.95 6.24
N ASN A 167 -15.85 6.97 6.89
CA ASN A 167 -14.71 7.80 6.53
C ASN A 167 -13.47 6.94 6.22
N ARG A 168 -12.68 7.32 5.21
CA ARG A 168 -11.32 6.82 5.01
C ARG A 168 -10.34 7.75 5.73
N PHE A 169 -9.27 7.20 6.28
CA PHE A 169 -8.22 7.96 6.95
C PHE A 169 -6.89 7.73 6.24
N TYR A 170 -6.03 8.74 6.22
CA TYR A 170 -4.67 8.65 5.67
C TYR A 170 -3.75 9.52 6.53
N ALA A 171 -2.43 9.30 6.41
CA ALA A 171 -1.42 10.25 6.83
C ALA A 171 -0.45 10.57 5.70
N VAL A 172 0.06 11.80 5.70
CA VAL A 172 1.07 12.32 4.77
C VAL A 172 2.23 12.88 5.57
N MET A 173 3.45 12.55 5.16
CA MET A 173 4.68 13.10 5.69
C MET A 173 5.08 14.29 4.83
N GLU A 174 5.27 15.47 5.42
CA GLU A 174 5.39 16.74 4.67
C GLU A 174 6.63 16.83 3.76
N SER A 175 7.57 15.90 3.91
CA SER A 175 8.83 15.85 3.19
C SER A 175 9.19 14.44 2.66
N GLU A 176 8.18 13.65 2.25
CA GLU A 176 8.43 12.35 1.62
C GLU A 176 9.27 12.47 0.32
N HIS A 177 10.29 11.63 0.21
CA HIS A 177 11.27 11.61 -0.88
C HIS A 177 11.80 10.19 -1.10
N GLN A 178 12.38 9.89 -2.27
CA GLN A 178 13.01 8.59 -2.60
C GLN A 178 14.03 8.09 -1.56
N SER A 179 14.63 8.99 -0.78
CA SER A 179 15.58 8.71 0.31
C SER A 179 14.96 8.84 1.70
N ARG A 180 13.81 9.53 1.82
CA ARG A 180 13.09 9.83 3.07
C ARG A 180 11.66 9.32 2.95
N THR A 181 11.51 8.00 3.11
CA THR A 181 10.23 7.28 3.12
C THR A 181 10.31 6.13 4.13
N ASP A 182 9.18 5.75 4.72
CA ASP A 182 9.02 4.56 5.57
C ASP A 182 8.75 3.28 4.75
N ARG A 183 8.45 3.43 3.45
CA ARG A 183 7.96 2.37 2.55
C ARG A 183 9.05 1.45 2.02
N ALA A 184 8.72 0.16 1.87
CA ALA A 184 9.52 -0.77 1.08
C ALA A 184 9.40 -0.46 -0.43
N PRO A 185 10.51 -0.39 -1.19
CA PRO A 185 10.47 -0.16 -2.63
C PRO A 185 10.00 -1.42 -3.38
N PHE A 186 9.24 -1.21 -4.46
CA PHE A 186 8.86 -2.29 -5.37
C PHE A 186 10.05 -2.75 -6.22
N GLN A 187 10.61 -3.93 -5.92
CA GLN A 187 11.80 -4.46 -6.60
C GLN A 187 11.55 -4.89 -8.06
N GLN A 188 10.28 -5.18 -8.40
CA GLN A 188 9.85 -5.55 -9.76
C GLN A 188 8.59 -4.79 -10.14
N PRO A 189 8.41 -4.37 -11.42
CA PRO A 189 7.21 -3.65 -11.85
C PRO A 189 5.91 -4.44 -11.61
N ALA A 190 5.96 -5.77 -11.74
CA ALA A 190 4.83 -6.66 -11.46
C ALA A 190 4.23 -6.48 -10.07
N TYR A 191 5.06 -6.22 -9.05
CA TYR A 191 4.59 -6.10 -7.67
C TYR A 191 3.73 -4.85 -7.45
N ARG A 192 3.83 -3.83 -8.32
CA ARG A 192 2.97 -2.63 -8.28
C ARG A 192 1.52 -2.95 -8.60
N GLU A 193 1.23 -4.09 -9.24
CA GLU A 193 -0.14 -4.53 -9.59
C GLU A 193 -1.00 -4.83 -8.35
N ILE A 194 -0.40 -4.87 -7.15
CA ILE A 194 -1.08 -4.96 -5.86
C ILE A 194 -1.98 -3.74 -5.57
N SER A 195 -1.76 -2.63 -6.26
CA SER A 195 -2.54 -1.39 -6.18
C SER A 195 -3.04 -0.99 -7.57
N LEU A 196 -4.12 -0.19 -7.62
CA LEU A 196 -4.67 0.33 -8.86
C LEU A 196 -5.30 1.70 -8.65
N ASN A 197 -4.84 2.71 -9.39
CA ASN A 197 -5.50 4.01 -9.43
C ASN A 197 -6.58 4.02 -10.52
N MET A 198 -7.85 4.09 -10.13
CA MET A 198 -8.96 4.31 -11.08
C MET A 198 -9.11 5.80 -11.46
N THR A 199 -8.44 6.71 -10.75
CA THR A 199 -8.48 8.15 -11.07
C THR A 199 -7.10 8.78 -10.93
N GLY A 200 -6.72 9.64 -11.88
CA GLY A 200 -5.35 10.16 -11.99
C GLY A 200 -4.43 9.24 -12.79
N ALA A 201 -3.12 9.39 -12.61
CA ALA A 201 -2.12 8.65 -13.37
C ALA A 201 -1.77 7.29 -12.73
N SER A 202 -1.53 6.27 -13.55
CA SER A 202 -1.29 4.88 -13.13
C SER A 202 -0.03 4.66 -12.28
N ASP A 203 0.96 5.55 -12.43
CA ASP A 203 2.23 5.58 -11.70
C ASP A 203 2.22 6.53 -10.48
N SER A 204 1.09 7.19 -10.20
CA SER A 204 0.92 7.94 -8.95
C SER A 204 0.82 6.96 -7.77
N GLN A 205 1.32 7.37 -6.60
CA GLN A 205 1.26 6.57 -5.38
C GLN A 205 0.56 7.33 -4.24
N PHE A 206 -0.44 8.17 -4.54
CA PHE A 206 -1.23 8.83 -3.50
C PHE A 206 -2.33 7.89 -2.98
N PRO A 207 -2.45 7.69 -1.65
CA PRO A 207 -3.27 6.61 -1.07
C PRO A 207 -4.78 6.81 -1.27
N TRP A 208 -5.25 8.05 -1.47
CA TRP A 208 -6.65 8.36 -1.79
C TRP A 208 -7.03 8.14 -3.26
N LEU A 209 -6.07 7.82 -4.14
CA LEU A 209 -6.34 7.49 -5.55
C LEU A 209 -6.57 5.99 -5.78
N SER A 210 -6.16 5.13 -4.84
CA SER A 210 -6.22 3.68 -5.00
C SER A 210 -7.63 3.11 -4.82
N GLN A 211 -7.94 2.12 -5.66
CA GLN A 211 -9.19 1.37 -5.68
C GLN A 211 -9.35 0.52 -4.42
N GLU A 212 -8.27 -0.15 -4.02
CA GLU A 212 -8.22 -0.91 -2.78
C GLU A 212 -7.93 0.03 -1.60
N GLN A 213 -8.66 -0.18 -0.50
CA GLN A 213 -8.55 0.62 0.72
C GLN A 213 -8.54 -0.32 1.94
N PRO A 214 -7.55 -0.23 2.85
CA PRO A 214 -6.32 0.59 2.78
C PRO A 214 -5.45 0.34 1.54
N CYS A 215 -4.81 1.39 1.03
CA CYS A 215 -3.93 1.35 -0.14
C CYS A 215 -2.77 0.35 0.06
N MET A 216 -2.64 -0.64 -0.82
CA MET A 216 -1.62 -1.68 -0.67
C MET A 216 -0.21 -1.23 -1.07
N ALA A 217 -0.07 -0.11 -1.80
CA ALA A 217 1.23 0.52 -2.03
C ALA A 217 1.87 1.10 -0.75
N TYR A 218 1.10 1.18 0.34
CA TYR A 218 1.56 1.54 1.68
C TYR A 218 1.60 0.33 2.64
N ALA A 219 1.26 -0.89 2.22
CA ALA A 219 1.12 -2.03 3.15
C ALA A 219 2.43 -2.46 3.84
N PHE A 220 3.58 -2.18 3.25
CA PHE A 220 4.88 -2.74 3.65
C PHE A 220 5.89 -1.63 3.97
N GLY A 221 6.38 -1.62 5.21
CA GLY A 221 7.48 -0.75 5.62
C GLY A 221 8.85 -1.31 5.20
N LYS A 222 9.89 -0.45 5.21
CA LYS A 222 11.27 -0.80 4.82
C LYS A 222 11.80 -2.05 5.53
N SER A 223 11.62 -2.14 6.84
CA SER A 223 12.04 -3.30 7.65
C SER A 223 11.09 -4.47 7.44
N ALA A 224 11.62 -5.70 7.35
CA ALA A 224 10.78 -6.88 7.13
C ALA A 224 9.82 -7.12 8.31
N GLY A 225 8.59 -7.53 8.01
CA GLY A 225 7.53 -7.68 9.01
C GLY A 225 6.90 -6.36 9.50
N THR A 226 7.28 -5.20 8.94
CA THR A 226 6.70 -3.90 9.27
C THR A 226 5.71 -3.38 8.22
N THR A 227 4.90 -2.40 8.63
CA THR A 227 3.95 -1.65 7.80
C THR A 227 4.25 -0.14 7.89
N THR A 228 3.56 0.69 7.12
CA THR A 228 3.75 2.15 7.11
C THR A 228 2.83 2.85 8.11
N LEU A 229 3.16 4.09 8.47
CA LEU A 229 2.28 4.93 9.28
C LEU A 229 0.93 5.16 8.58
N ASN A 230 0.95 5.41 7.26
CA ASN A 230 -0.24 5.60 6.45
C ASN A 230 -1.18 4.38 6.49
N TYR A 231 -0.65 3.16 6.31
CA TYR A 231 -1.45 1.94 6.31
C TYR A 231 -1.94 1.56 7.71
N TRP A 232 -1.18 1.86 8.77
CA TRP A 232 -1.68 1.79 10.15
C TRP A 232 -2.94 2.64 10.35
N ILE A 233 -2.88 3.92 10.00
CA ILE A 233 -3.98 4.87 10.18
C ILE A 233 -5.17 4.51 9.29
N SER A 234 -4.92 4.14 8.03
CA SER A 234 -5.96 3.71 7.08
C SER A 234 -6.77 2.50 7.57
N LYS A 235 -6.18 1.58 8.36
CA LYS A 235 -6.92 0.45 8.99
C LYS A 235 -7.92 0.92 10.06
N SER A 236 -7.75 2.11 10.64
CA SER A 236 -8.76 2.70 11.53
C SER A 236 -9.95 3.28 10.76
N GLY A 237 -9.80 3.56 9.46
CA GLY A 237 -10.91 3.97 8.58
C GLY A 237 -12.01 2.93 8.40
N SER A 238 -13.13 3.33 7.80
CA SER A 238 -14.32 2.51 7.59
C SER A 238 -14.15 1.55 6.40
N SER A 239 -14.04 0.25 6.69
CA SER A 239 -14.05 -0.81 5.68
C SER A 239 -15.46 -1.16 5.22
N ASN A 240 -15.61 -1.51 3.93
CA ASN A 240 -16.82 -2.11 3.33
C ASN A 240 -18.14 -1.36 3.64
N PRO A 241 -18.34 -0.15 3.10
CA PRO A 241 -19.60 0.58 3.21
C PRO A 241 -20.78 -0.23 2.62
N PRO A 242 -21.99 -0.20 3.23
CA PRO A 242 -23.17 -0.87 2.69
C PRO A 242 -23.58 -0.29 1.32
N THR A 243 -23.58 -1.13 0.29
CA THR A 243 -24.06 -0.78 -1.05
C THR A 243 -25.59 -0.72 -1.10
N GLN A 244 -26.15 0.48 -1.24
CA GLN A 244 -27.59 0.69 -1.46
C GLN A 244 -28.04 0.46 -2.92
N PHE A 245 -27.07 0.26 -3.82
CA PHE A 245 -27.29 0.14 -5.25
C PHE A 245 -27.53 -1.34 -5.62
N ALA A 246 -28.79 -1.70 -5.85
CA ALA A 246 -29.20 -2.98 -6.40
C ALA A 246 -30.24 -2.76 -7.50
N SER A 247 -30.05 -3.41 -8.64
CA SER A 247 -30.90 -3.28 -9.83
C SER A 247 -31.46 -4.63 -10.25
N GLU A 248 -32.75 -4.67 -10.64
CA GLU A 248 -33.36 -5.89 -11.17
C GLU A 248 -33.22 -6.04 -12.70
N VAL A 249 -32.71 -4.99 -13.38
CA VAL A 249 -32.56 -4.95 -14.85
C VAL A 249 -31.57 -6.01 -15.32
N LYS A 250 -31.91 -6.73 -16.39
CA LYS A 250 -31.13 -7.86 -16.92
C LYS A 250 -30.62 -7.57 -18.34
N PRO A 251 -29.41 -8.01 -18.69
CA PRO A 251 -28.92 -7.92 -20.06
C PRO A 251 -29.64 -8.92 -20.98
N ARG A 252 -29.47 -8.75 -22.29
CA ARG A 252 -29.89 -9.71 -23.32
C ARG A 252 -29.10 -11.01 -23.21
N LYS A 253 -29.67 -12.13 -23.65
CA LYS A 253 -28.96 -13.41 -23.73
C LYS A 253 -28.08 -13.46 -24.99
N ILE A 254 -26.76 -13.52 -24.79
CA ILE A 254 -25.73 -13.60 -25.84
C ILE A 254 -24.86 -14.86 -25.64
N LYS A 255 -24.42 -15.51 -26.73
CA LYS A 255 -23.58 -16.73 -26.69
C LYS A 255 -22.10 -16.41 -26.50
N LEU A 256 -21.35 -17.31 -25.83
CA LEU A 256 -19.91 -17.12 -25.56
C LEU A 256 -19.07 -16.75 -26.81
N LEU A 257 -19.29 -17.40 -27.96
CA LEU A 257 -18.56 -17.07 -29.19
C LEU A 257 -18.87 -15.66 -29.73
N GLN A 258 -20.07 -15.13 -29.47
CA GLN A 258 -20.44 -13.75 -29.84
C GLN A 258 -19.86 -12.73 -28.85
N ILE A 259 -19.75 -13.11 -27.57
CA ILE A 259 -19.06 -12.32 -26.55
C ILE A 259 -17.57 -12.15 -26.90
N LEU A 260 -16.87 -13.25 -27.18
CA LEU A 260 -15.44 -13.24 -27.51
C LEU A 260 -15.16 -12.48 -28.82
N ASP A 261 -16.02 -12.63 -29.84
CA ASP A 261 -15.94 -11.88 -31.09
C ASP A 261 -16.13 -10.35 -30.92
N ARG A 262 -16.88 -9.91 -29.90
CA ARG A 262 -17.00 -8.48 -29.54
C ARG A 262 -15.85 -8.01 -28.66
N LEU A 263 -15.42 -8.78 -27.67
CA LEU A 263 -14.28 -8.44 -26.83
C LEU A 263 -13.02 -8.22 -27.69
N GLN A 264 -12.74 -9.12 -28.65
CA GLN A 264 -11.67 -8.96 -29.63
C GLN A 264 -11.76 -7.64 -30.42
N LYS A 265 -12.97 -7.21 -30.80
CA LYS A 265 -13.20 -5.93 -31.50
C LYS A 265 -13.06 -4.70 -30.60
N LEU A 266 -13.16 -4.86 -29.29
CA LEU A 266 -12.99 -3.79 -28.30
C LEU A 266 -11.52 -3.63 -27.87
N GLU A 267 -10.63 -4.55 -28.22
CA GLU A 267 -9.18 -4.42 -28.00
C GLU A 267 -8.58 -3.26 -28.82
N SER A 268 -9.17 -2.92 -29.97
CA SER A 268 -8.88 -1.69 -30.73
C SER A 268 -9.58 -0.43 -30.20
N GLY A 269 -10.32 -0.52 -29.08
CA GLY A 269 -11.14 0.57 -28.53
C GLY A 269 -12.55 0.63 -29.11
N LEU A 270 -13.24 1.76 -28.87
CA LEU A 270 -14.56 2.04 -29.43
C LEU A 270 -14.46 2.72 -30.79
N ASN A 271 -15.34 2.35 -31.72
CA ASN A 271 -15.53 3.04 -32.99
C ASN A 271 -16.33 4.35 -32.77
N GLU A 272 -15.71 5.34 -32.11
CA GLU A 272 -16.34 6.63 -31.74
C GLU A 272 -16.88 7.40 -32.95
N ASP A 273 -16.30 7.18 -34.14
CA ASP A 273 -16.70 7.81 -35.41
C ASP A 273 -18.06 7.34 -35.96
N ASN A 274 -18.65 6.26 -35.40
CA ASN A 274 -19.95 5.71 -35.83
C ASN A 274 -20.93 5.55 -34.65
N PRO A 275 -21.53 6.66 -34.15
CA PRO A 275 -22.41 6.63 -32.97
C PRO A 275 -23.67 5.77 -33.18
N ASP A 276 -24.22 5.73 -34.40
CA ASP A 276 -25.38 4.89 -34.72
C ASP A 276 -25.07 3.40 -34.57
N GLU A 277 -23.86 2.96 -34.94
CA GLU A 277 -23.43 1.58 -34.73
C GLU A 277 -23.15 1.27 -33.26
N LEU A 278 -22.56 2.20 -32.51
CA LEU A 278 -22.35 2.05 -31.06
C LEU A 278 -23.67 1.90 -30.30
N TYR A 279 -24.66 2.74 -30.61
CA TYR A 279 -26.02 2.65 -30.06
C TYR A 279 -26.70 1.34 -30.50
N ARG A 280 -26.71 1.06 -31.82
CA ARG A 280 -27.40 -0.12 -32.38
C ARG A 280 -26.82 -1.42 -31.82
N TYR A 281 -25.50 -1.54 -31.69
CA TYR A 281 -24.89 -2.75 -31.14
C TYR A 281 -25.28 -2.95 -29.66
N LEU A 282 -25.13 -1.90 -28.83
CA LEU A 282 -25.42 -1.95 -27.40
C LEU A 282 -26.87 -2.40 -27.12
N TYR A 283 -27.87 -1.71 -27.68
CA TYR A 283 -29.27 -1.93 -27.34
C TYR A 283 -29.99 -3.02 -28.16
N THR A 284 -29.39 -3.48 -29.27
CA THR A 284 -29.90 -4.66 -30.01
C THR A 284 -29.26 -5.95 -29.51
N THR A 285 -28.02 -5.92 -29.00
CA THR A 285 -27.23 -7.14 -28.74
C THR A 285 -26.93 -7.37 -27.25
N LEU A 286 -26.67 -6.33 -26.46
CA LEU A 286 -26.18 -6.48 -25.08
C LEU A 286 -27.24 -6.16 -24.01
N ILE A 287 -27.93 -5.03 -24.13
CA ILE A 287 -28.90 -4.53 -23.12
C ILE A 287 -30.21 -4.10 -23.78
N GLU A 288 -31.20 -3.72 -22.99
CA GLU A 288 -32.46 -3.13 -23.48
C GLU A 288 -32.42 -1.61 -23.27
N ASP A 289 -32.93 -0.84 -24.23
CA ASP A 289 -33.10 0.61 -24.08
C ASP A 289 -34.42 0.84 -23.31
N PRO A 290 -34.41 1.50 -22.14
CA PRO A 290 -35.61 1.72 -21.33
C PRO A 290 -36.68 2.58 -22.00
N ASP A 291 -36.27 3.57 -22.79
CA ASP A 291 -37.11 4.62 -23.38
C ASP A 291 -37.35 4.44 -24.90
N LYS A 292 -36.92 3.30 -25.45
CA LYS A 292 -37.16 2.87 -26.84
C LYS A 292 -38.60 3.04 -27.33
N PHE A 293 -39.57 2.89 -26.44
CA PHE A 293 -41.00 2.98 -26.74
C PHE A 293 -41.63 4.34 -26.39
N THR A 294 -40.90 5.24 -25.71
CA THR A 294 -41.36 6.60 -25.38
C THR A 294 -40.95 7.64 -26.44
N GLY A 295 -40.11 7.24 -27.40
CA GLY A 295 -39.68 8.05 -28.54
C GLY A 295 -38.35 8.80 -28.33
N ASN A 296 -37.71 8.64 -27.17
CA ASN A 296 -36.44 9.30 -26.82
C ASN A 296 -35.32 8.24 -26.65
N PRO A 297 -34.85 7.59 -27.73
CA PRO A 297 -33.82 6.58 -27.65
C PRO A 297 -32.52 7.12 -27.03
N HIS A 298 -31.83 6.29 -26.25
CA HIS A 298 -30.63 6.67 -25.51
C HIS A 298 -29.37 6.77 -26.40
N THR A 299 -29.37 7.67 -27.37
CA THR A 299 -28.27 7.85 -28.35
C THR A 299 -27.02 8.52 -27.77
N GLY A 300 -27.16 9.29 -26.69
CA GLY A 300 -26.03 9.93 -26.00
C GLY A 300 -25.20 8.96 -25.17
N MET A 301 -23.88 9.19 -25.12
CA MET A 301 -22.96 8.30 -24.40
C MET A 301 -23.18 8.32 -22.88
N GLU A 302 -23.65 9.43 -22.31
CA GLU A 302 -23.92 9.54 -20.88
C GLU A 302 -25.11 8.67 -20.45
N GLN A 303 -26.18 8.60 -21.25
CA GLN A 303 -27.28 7.65 -21.03
C GLN A 303 -26.79 6.20 -21.15
N GLN A 304 -25.97 5.91 -22.16
CA GLN A 304 -25.40 4.56 -22.38
C GLN A 304 -24.51 4.10 -21.22
N VAL A 305 -23.78 5.03 -20.60
CA VAL A 305 -23.01 4.78 -19.36
C VAL A 305 -23.95 4.50 -18.17
N VAL A 306 -25.02 5.28 -17.99
CA VAL A 306 -26.01 5.08 -16.91
C VAL A 306 -26.75 3.74 -17.04
N ASP A 307 -27.13 3.33 -18.25
CA ASP A 307 -27.80 2.04 -18.49
C ASP A 307 -26.87 0.86 -18.22
N LEU A 308 -25.60 0.94 -18.66
CA LEU A 308 -24.59 -0.08 -18.38
C LEU A 308 -24.30 -0.22 -16.88
N ILE A 309 -24.18 0.91 -16.16
CA ILE A 309 -24.09 0.91 -14.68
C ILE A 309 -25.32 0.21 -14.08
N THR A 310 -26.52 0.54 -14.56
CA THR A 310 -27.78 -0.01 -14.07
C THR A 310 -27.90 -1.53 -14.32
N VAL A 311 -27.33 -2.04 -15.41
CA VAL A 311 -27.31 -3.49 -15.72
C VAL A 311 -26.22 -4.24 -14.95
N LEU A 312 -25.04 -3.65 -14.76
CA LEU A 312 -23.95 -4.23 -13.97
C LEU A 312 -24.20 -4.17 -12.45
N THR A 313 -25.08 -3.28 -11.98
CA THR A 313 -25.53 -3.17 -10.58
C THR A 313 -26.49 -4.31 -10.17
N ASN A 314 -26.72 -5.31 -11.03
CA ASN A 314 -27.59 -6.44 -10.72
C ASN A 314 -26.89 -7.46 -9.77
N PRO A 315 -27.43 -7.75 -8.58
CA PRO A 315 -26.79 -8.64 -7.59
C PRO A 315 -26.56 -10.10 -8.02
N ARG A 316 -27.04 -10.50 -9.21
CA ARG A 316 -26.74 -11.79 -9.82
C ARG A 316 -25.28 -11.94 -10.31
N TRP A 317 -24.58 -10.83 -10.54
CA TRP A 317 -23.22 -10.81 -11.08
C TRP A 317 -22.16 -11.20 -10.05
N ILE A 318 -20.94 -11.45 -10.51
CA ILE A 318 -19.80 -11.80 -9.66
C ILE A 318 -19.29 -10.52 -8.99
N ASP A 319 -19.62 -10.30 -7.72
CA ASP A 319 -19.12 -9.14 -6.97
C ASP A 319 -17.62 -9.27 -6.66
N PHE A 320 -16.76 -8.65 -7.47
CA PHE A 320 -15.31 -8.65 -7.32
C PHE A 320 -14.78 -7.77 -6.17
N SER A 321 -15.65 -6.96 -5.52
CA SER A 321 -15.28 -6.27 -4.28
C SER A 321 -15.10 -7.23 -3.09
N LEU A 322 -15.71 -8.42 -3.17
CA LEU A 322 -15.58 -9.47 -2.17
C LEU A 322 -14.31 -10.30 -2.43
N ALA A 323 -13.36 -10.27 -1.49
CA ALA A 323 -12.06 -10.98 -1.58
C ALA A 323 -12.16 -12.41 -2.11
N LYS A 324 -13.17 -13.20 -1.68
CA LYS A 324 -13.45 -14.58 -2.15
C LYS A 324 -13.51 -14.75 -3.68
N ASN A 325 -13.85 -13.70 -4.41
CA ASN A 325 -14.01 -13.68 -5.87
C ASN A 325 -12.77 -13.13 -6.60
N GLN A 326 -11.75 -12.61 -5.90
CA GLN A 326 -10.65 -11.85 -6.51
C GLN A 326 -9.60 -12.70 -7.23
N VAL A 327 -9.65 -14.03 -7.13
CA VAL A 327 -8.90 -14.91 -8.04
C VAL A 327 -9.74 -15.11 -9.31
N VAL A 328 -9.61 -14.15 -10.24
CA VAL A 328 -10.47 -14.02 -11.42
C VAL A 328 -10.40 -15.24 -12.35
N ALA A 329 -9.25 -15.91 -12.42
CA ALA A 329 -9.07 -17.17 -13.16
C ALA A 329 -10.07 -18.26 -12.78
N LYS A 330 -10.54 -18.30 -11.52
CA LYS A 330 -11.57 -19.25 -11.05
C LYS A 330 -12.95 -19.05 -11.73
N PHE A 331 -13.08 -18.05 -12.60
CA PHE A 331 -14.28 -17.71 -13.37
C PHE A 331 -14.04 -17.84 -14.89
N PHE A 332 -12.99 -17.23 -15.45
CA PHE A 332 -12.71 -17.35 -16.89
C PHE A 332 -12.14 -18.71 -17.30
N ASP A 333 -11.50 -19.44 -16.39
CA ASP A 333 -11.12 -20.84 -16.57
C ASP A 333 -11.99 -21.81 -15.75
N ALA A 334 -13.25 -21.44 -15.51
CA ALA A 334 -14.20 -22.36 -14.89
C ALA A 334 -14.50 -23.55 -15.83
N PRO A 335 -14.44 -24.81 -15.35
CA PRO A 335 -14.86 -25.98 -16.13
C PRO A 335 -16.38 -26.01 -16.36
N ASN A 336 -17.15 -25.29 -15.54
CA ASN A 336 -18.56 -25.02 -15.81
C ASN A 336 -18.68 -23.90 -16.86
N GLN A 337 -19.17 -24.28 -18.05
CA GLN A 337 -19.36 -23.38 -19.19
C GLN A 337 -20.38 -22.26 -18.93
N GLU A 338 -21.40 -22.48 -18.09
CA GLU A 338 -22.36 -21.43 -17.73
C GLU A 338 -21.68 -20.35 -16.89
N LYS A 339 -20.88 -20.75 -15.89
CA LYS A 339 -20.09 -19.84 -15.06
C LYS A 339 -19.05 -19.07 -15.90
N LYS A 340 -18.40 -19.75 -16.84
CA LYS A 340 -17.46 -19.15 -17.81
C LYS A 340 -18.16 -18.13 -18.71
N GLN A 341 -19.32 -18.48 -19.26
CA GLN A 341 -20.12 -17.58 -20.11
C GLN A 341 -20.67 -16.37 -19.32
N GLU A 342 -21.09 -16.56 -18.07
CA GLU A 342 -21.54 -15.46 -17.20
C GLU A 342 -20.41 -14.47 -16.90
N PHE A 343 -19.22 -14.97 -16.55
CA PHE A 343 -18.03 -14.12 -16.40
C PHE A 343 -17.73 -13.32 -17.67
N PHE A 344 -17.64 -13.98 -18.83
CA PHE A 344 -17.31 -13.29 -20.08
C PHE A 344 -18.39 -12.27 -20.48
N HIS A 345 -19.65 -12.53 -20.13
CA HIS A 345 -20.75 -11.58 -20.35
C HIS A 345 -20.65 -10.36 -19.42
N GLN A 346 -20.32 -10.55 -18.14
CA GLN A 346 -20.03 -9.45 -17.21
C GLN A 346 -18.87 -8.62 -17.74
N LEU A 347 -17.72 -9.26 -18.00
CA LEU A 347 -16.52 -8.63 -18.56
C LEU A 347 -16.80 -7.79 -19.81
N LEU A 348 -17.61 -8.28 -20.75
CA LEU A 348 -17.98 -7.52 -21.95
C LEU A 348 -18.73 -6.23 -21.63
N LEU A 349 -19.69 -6.29 -20.71
CA LEU A 349 -20.43 -5.10 -20.27
C LEU A 349 -19.51 -4.15 -19.48
N SER A 350 -18.59 -4.68 -18.66
CA SER A 350 -17.59 -3.91 -17.92
C SER A 350 -16.57 -3.24 -18.87
N VAL A 351 -16.17 -3.89 -19.97
CA VAL A 351 -15.27 -3.34 -21.00
C VAL A 351 -15.97 -2.28 -21.85
N GLU A 352 -17.23 -2.49 -22.26
CA GLU A 352 -18.04 -1.44 -22.89
C GLU A 352 -18.14 -0.22 -21.97
N LEU A 353 -18.48 -0.41 -20.68
CA LEU A 353 -18.57 0.68 -19.71
C LEU A 353 -17.22 1.38 -19.50
N TYR A 354 -16.13 0.62 -19.33
CA TYR A 354 -14.79 1.15 -19.12
C TYR A 354 -14.35 2.04 -20.29
N LEU A 355 -14.49 1.56 -21.53
CA LEU A 355 -14.08 2.32 -22.71
C LEU A 355 -14.97 3.56 -22.91
N ARG A 356 -16.27 3.48 -22.59
CA ARG A 356 -17.20 4.62 -22.67
C ARG A 356 -16.84 5.70 -21.65
N ILE A 357 -16.61 5.33 -20.40
CA ILE A 357 -16.12 6.27 -19.36
C ILE A 357 -14.79 6.91 -19.81
N HIS A 358 -13.88 6.14 -20.41
CA HIS A 358 -12.57 6.64 -20.84
C HIS A 358 -12.57 7.37 -22.20
N SER A 359 -13.73 7.49 -22.87
CA SER A 359 -13.90 8.17 -24.16
C SER A 359 -13.20 9.53 -24.24
N ARG A 360 -12.78 9.91 -25.46
CA ARG A 360 -12.18 11.21 -25.77
C ARG A 360 -13.15 12.38 -25.55
N ALA A 361 -14.46 12.13 -25.56
CA ALA A 361 -15.48 13.14 -25.31
C ALA A 361 -15.54 13.62 -23.85
N HIS A 362 -15.07 12.82 -22.89
CA HIS A 362 -15.15 13.14 -21.47
C HIS A 362 -13.84 13.74 -20.93
N THR A 363 -13.94 14.83 -20.17
CA THR A 363 -12.79 15.43 -19.47
C THR A 363 -12.38 14.60 -18.26
N ASP A 364 -11.10 14.60 -17.88
CA ASP A 364 -10.61 13.82 -16.74
C ASP A 364 -11.25 14.24 -15.41
N LYS A 365 -11.66 15.51 -15.28
CA LYS A 365 -12.45 16.01 -14.15
C LYS A 365 -13.84 15.35 -14.08
N ALA A 366 -14.49 15.14 -15.22
CA ALA A 366 -15.76 14.42 -15.29
C ALA A 366 -15.57 12.91 -15.00
N LYS A 367 -14.56 12.28 -15.63
CA LYS A 367 -14.19 10.86 -15.39
C LYS A 367 -13.95 10.59 -13.90
N ARG A 368 -13.10 11.40 -13.25
CA ARG A 368 -12.82 11.29 -11.81
C ARG A 368 -14.07 11.50 -10.96
N LYS A 369 -14.89 12.51 -11.25
CA LYS A 369 -16.14 12.76 -10.51
C LYS A 369 -17.10 11.58 -10.59
N LEU A 370 -17.28 11.00 -11.78
CA LEU A 370 -18.12 9.81 -11.97
C LEU A 370 -17.59 8.63 -11.18
N ILE A 371 -16.32 8.26 -11.37
CA ILE A 371 -15.71 7.06 -10.75
C ILE A 371 -15.76 7.14 -9.22
N MET A 372 -15.56 8.32 -8.63
CA MET A 372 -15.68 8.51 -7.17
C MET A 372 -17.11 8.30 -6.63
N GLN A 373 -18.14 8.37 -7.48
CA GLN A 373 -19.55 8.18 -7.11
C GLN A 373 -20.08 6.77 -7.40
N LEU A 374 -19.34 5.93 -8.13
CA LEU A 374 -19.74 4.57 -8.48
C LEU A 374 -19.71 3.63 -7.26
N PRO A 375 -20.67 2.70 -7.14
CA PRO A 375 -20.64 1.70 -6.07
C PRO A 375 -19.49 0.69 -6.26
N PRO A 376 -18.95 0.10 -5.16
CA PRO A 376 -17.89 -0.90 -5.19
C PRO A 376 -17.99 -1.95 -6.31
N ILE A 377 -19.12 -2.65 -6.46
CA ILE A 377 -19.27 -3.69 -7.49
C ILE A 377 -18.88 -3.20 -8.90
N ILE A 378 -19.27 -1.98 -9.28
CA ILE A 378 -18.93 -1.38 -10.58
C ILE A 378 -17.45 -0.98 -10.64
N THR A 379 -16.89 -0.40 -9.58
CA THR A 379 -15.48 0.03 -9.60
C THR A 379 -14.51 -1.16 -9.62
N TRP A 380 -14.89 -2.30 -9.04
CA TRP A 380 -14.13 -3.55 -9.16
C TRP A 380 -14.35 -4.25 -10.51
N ASP A 381 -15.53 -4.17 -11.11
CA ASP A 381 -15.77 -4.59 -12.50
C ASP A 381 -14.91 -3.80 -13.51
N LEU A 382 -14.79 -2.48 -13.31
CA LEU A 382 -13.91 -1.63 -14.10
C LEU A 382 -12.43 -2.01 -13.92
N ALA A 383 -12.02 -2.43 -12.71
CA ALA A 383 -10.68 -2.95 -12.46
C ALA A 383 -10.41 -4.28 -13.17
N VAL A 384 -11.40 -5.19 -13.25
CA VAL A 384 -11.31 -6.42 -14.07
C VAL A 384 -11.17 -6.07 -15.55
N ALA A 385 -12.02 -5.16 -16.06
CA ALA A 385 -11.98 -4.73 -17.45
C ALA A 385 -10.64 -4.08 -17.84
N GLN A 386 -10.10 -3.20 -16.98
CA GLN A 386 -8.79 -2.59 -17.18
C GLN A 386 -7.69 -3.66 -17.21
N ARG A 387 -7.60 -4.53 -16.21
CA ARG A 387 -6.58 -5.60 -16.16
C ARG A 387 -6.65 -6.55 -17.35
N TRP A 388 -7.85 -6.82 -17.86
CA TRP A 388 -8.03 -7.60 -19.08
C TRP A 388 -7.43 -6.91 -20.31
N LEU A 389 -7.81 -5.65 -20.57
CA LEU A 389 -7.29 -4.87 -21.71
C LEU A 389 -5.77 -4.63 -21.61
N GLU A 390 -5.22 -4.48 -20.41
CA GLU A 390 -3.79 -4.30 -20.15
C GLU A 390 -2.94 -5.55 -20.46
N ASN A 391 -3.45 -6.76 -20.16
CA ASN A 391 -2.60 -7.96 -20.07
C ASN A 391 -3.01 -9.15 -20.97
N MET A 392 -4.20 -9.12 -21.57
CA MET A 392 -4.75 -10.21 -22.39
C MET A 392 -4.86 -9.81 -23.86
N GLU A 393 -4.88 -10.78 -24.77
CA GLU A 393 -5.32 -10.60 -26.16
C GLU A 393 -6.10 -11.82 -26.65
N ILE A 394 -7.23 -11.59 -27.34
CA ILE A 394 -8.08 -12.65 -27.87
C ILE A 394 -7.65 -12.97 -29.30
N THR A 395 -6.96 -14.10 -29.48
CA THR A 395 -6.59 -14.62 -30.81
C THR A 395 -7.69 -15.52 -31.35
N LYS A 396 -7.96 -15.44 -32.66
CA LYS A 396 -9.07 -16.16 -33.33
C LYS A 396 -8.56 -16.96 -34.53
N THR A 397 -8.24 -18.23 -34.30
CA THR A 397 -7.67 -19.12 -35.32
C THR A 397 -8.77 -19.81 -36.10
N ARG A 398 -8.74 -19.71 -37.43
CA ARG A 398 -9.75 -20.34 -38.30
C ARG A 398 -9.41 -21.81 -38.57
N THR A 399 -10.05 -22.73 -37.86
CA THR A 399 -9.86 -24.19 -37.98
C THR A 399 -10.53 -24.81 -39.20
N SER A 400 -11.57 -24.20 -39.77
CA SER A 400 -12.17 -24.64 -41.04
C SER A 400 -12.84 -23.48 -41.81
N SER A 401 -13.42 -23.74 -42.97
CA SER A 401 -14.19 -22.73 -43.71
C SER A 401 -15.39 -22.15 -42.92
N THR A 402 -15.89 -22.86 -41.90
CA THR A 402 -17.05 -22.46 -41.09
C THR A 402 -16.79 -22.43 -39.58
N GLN A 403 -15.62 -22.86 -39.11
CA GLN A 403 -15.28 -22.91 -37.69
C GLN A 403 -14.05 -22.04 -37.37
N SER A 404 -14.04 -21.51 -36.15
CA SER A 404 -12.90 -20.80 -35.58
C SER A 404 -12.82 -21.08 -34.08
N THR A 405 -11.61 -21.27 -33.58
CA THR A 405 -11.30 -21.41 -32.16
C THR A 405 -10.76 -20.09 -31.62
N PHE A 406 -11.13 -19.76 -30.38
CA PHE A 406 -10.54 -18.64 -29.66
C PHE A 406 -9.44 -19.16 -28.72
N SER A 407 -8.35 -18.41 -28.65
CA SER A 407 -7.21 -18.61 -27.76
C SER A 407 -6.83 -17.27 -27.12
N PHE A 408 -6.01 -17.30 -26.08
CA PHE A 408 -5.62 -16.12 -25.33
C PHE A 408 -4.08 -15.97 -25.35
N GLU A 409 -3.58 -14.77 -25.65
CA GLU A 409 -2.16 -14.46 -25.54
C GLU A 409 -1.89 -13.63 -24.27
N LEU A 410 -0.90 -14.06 -23.48
CA LEU A 410 -0.62 -13.54 -22.15
C LEU A 410 0.51 -12.49 -22.20
N LYS A 411 0.16 -11.24 -22.56
CA LYS A 411 1.12 -10.12 -22.80
C LYS A 411 2.15 -9.94 -21.68
N SER A 412 1.74 -10.19 -20.44
CA SER A 412 2.58 -10.00 -19.25
C SER A 412 3.37 -11.24 -18.81
N LYS A 413 3.17 -12.43 -19.41
CA LYS A 413 3.76 -13.70 -18.95
C LYS A 413 5.27 -13.63 -18.73
N LYS A 414 6.02 -13.01 -19.66
CA LYS A 414 7.48 -12.81 -19.49
C LYS A 414 7.84 -11.99 -18.23
N ARG A 415 7.15 -10.86 -18.00
CA ARG A 415 7.34 -10.01 -16.80
C ARG A 415 7.04 -10.78 -15.51
N GLN A 416 6.00 -11.61 -15.52
CA GLN A 416 5.58 -12.40 -14.35
C GLN A 416 6.53 -13.57 -14.06
N LYS A 417 7.17 -14.16 -15.08
CA LYS A 417 8.25 -15.16 -14.94
C LYS A 417 9.51 -14.54 -14.31
N GLU A 418 9.96 -13.40 -14.83
CA GLU A 418 11.12 -12.65 -14.28
C GLU A 418 10.87 -12.20 -12.83
N ALA A 419 9.64 -11.76 -12.52
CA ALA A 419 9.24 -11.40 -11.17
C ALA A 419 9.15 -12.62 -10.22
N LEU A 420 8.62 -13.77 -10.66
CA LEU A 420 8.57 -14.97 -9.81
C LEU A 420 9.98 -15.49 -9.46
N LYS A 421 10.91 -15.45 -10.42
CA LYS A 421 12.34 -15.79 -10.19
C LYS A 421 12.99 -14.85 -9.17
N ALA A 422 12.72 -13.55 -9.26
CA ALA A 422 13.21 -12.57 -8.28
C ALA A 422 12.59 -12.77 -6.88
N PHE A 423 11.31 -13.12 -6.80
CA PHE A 423 10.62 -13.46 -5.55
C PHE A 423 11.23 -14.70 -4.87
N ALA A 424 11.36 -15.81 -5.62
CA ALA A 424 11.96 -17.06 -5.14
C ALA A 424 13.41 -16.86 -4.66
N SER A 425 14.23 -16.16 -5.45
CA SER A 425 15.63 -15.86 -5.09
C SER A 425 15.73 -14.99 -3.83
N THR A 426 14.89 -13.97 -3.67
CA THR A 426 14.89 -13.10 -2.48
C THR A 426 14.49 -13.85 -1.21
N LEU A 427 13.55 -14.80 -1.31
CA LEU A 427 13.14 -15.69 -0.23
C LEU A 427 14.11 -16.88 -0.04
N LYS A 428 15.25 -16.91 -0.74
CA LYS A 428 16.25 -18.00 -0.76
C LYS A 428 15.56 -19.37 -0.93
N TRP A 429 14.70 -19.48 -1.94
CA TRP A 429 13.82 -20.65 -2.10
C TRP A 429 14.62 -21.95 -2.18
N PRO A 430 14.24 -23.03 -1.45
CA PRO A 430 15.11 -24.19 -1.28
C PRO A 430 15.36 -25.05 -2.52
N ASN A 431 14.65 -24.81 -3.63
CA ASN A 431 14.66 -25.64 -4.84
C ASN A 431 14.76 -24.79 -6.13
N MET A 432 15.69 -23.83 -6.18
CA MET A 432 15.78 -22.92 -7.34
C MET A 432 16.02 -23.62 -8.68
N ASP A 433 16.80 -24.70 -8.73
CA ASP A 433 17.11 -25.39 -10.00
C ASP A 433 15.85 -25.97 -10.67
N GLU A 434 14.91 -26.46 -9.86
CA GLU A 434 13.59 -26.95 -10.27
C GLU A 434 12.69 -25.80 -10.74
N VAL A 435 12.62 -24.71 -9.97
CA VAL A 435 11.83 -23.52 -10.31
C VAL A 435 12.34 -22.88 -11.61
N ASP A 436 13.64 -22.86 -11.84
CA ASP A 436 14.26 -22.39 -13.08
C ASP A 436 13.98 -23.33 -14.26
N TYR A 437 14.09 -24.66 -14.08
CA TYR A 437 13.71 -25.63 -15.12
C TYR A 437 12.24 -25.47 -15.56
N VAL A 438 11.32 -25.32 -14.60
CA VAL A 438 9.89 -25.10 -14.88
C VAL A 438 9.65 -23.74 -15.51
N LEU A 439 10.29 -22.67 -15.02
CA LEU A 439 10.15 -21.33 -15.59
C LEU A 439 10.77 -21.18 -16.98
N ASP A 440 11.76 -21.98 -17.37
CA ASP A 440 12.35 -21.88 -18.69
C ASP A 440 11.42 -22.40 -19.81
N GLU A 441 10.39 -23.19 -19.48
CA GLU A 441 9.38 -23.75 -20.42
C GLU A 441 9.96 -24.48 -21.64
N GLN A 442 11.14 -25.11 -21.49
CA GLN A 442 11.84 -25.81 -22.58
C GLN A 442 11.27 -27.19 -22.94
N ASP A 443 10.62 -27.89 -21.99
CA ASP A 443 9.97 -29.19 -22.27
C ASP A 443 8.49 -28.99 -22.65
N VAL A 444 8.16 -29.28 -23.91
CA VAL A 444 6.80 -29.20 -24.47
C VAL A 444 5.83 -30.24 -23.83
N LYS A 445 6.35 -31.20 -23.05
CA LYS A 445 5.54 -32.15 -22.26
C LYS A 445 5.20 -31.66 -20.86
N GLU A 446 5.92 -30.66 -20.33
CA GLU A 446 5.61 -30.09 -19.02
C GLU A 446 4.31 -29.29 -19.07
N LYS A 447 3.65 -29.17 -17.92
CA LYS A 447 2.39 -28.42 -17.83
C LYS A 447 2.70 -26.91 -17.95
N ALA A 448 2.08 -26.24 -18.92
CA ALA A 448 2.21 -24.79 -19.11
C ALA A 448 1.94 -24.04 -17.79
N LEU A 449 2.73 -23.01 -17.51
CA LEU A 449 2.80 -22.34 -16.21
C LEU A 449 1.43 -21.86 -15.70
N GLU A 450 0.67 -21.23 -16.58
CA GLU A 450 -0.67 -20.70 -16.36
C GLU A 450 -1.70 -21.79 -16.05
N ASP A 451 -1.62 -22.95 -16.70
CA ASP A 451 -2.60 -24.04 -16.51
C ASP A 451 -2.45 -24.72 -15.13
N ARG A 452 -1.31 -24.53 -14.44
CA ARG A 452 -0.92 -25.31 -13.24
C ARG A 452 -2.00 -25.27 -12.16
N SER A 453 -2.41 -24.06 -11.78
CA SER A 453 -3.55 -23.79 -10.90
C SER A 453 -4.24 -22.49 -11.31
N ALA A 454 -5.43 -22.21 -10.76
CA ALA A 454 -6.10 -20.93 -10.98
C ALA A 454 -5.33 -19.74 -10.37
N ASP A 455 -4.47 -19.96 -9.37
CA ASP A 455 -3.66 -18.89 -8.79
C ASP A 455 -2.46 -18.57 -9.71
N ALA A 456 -1.85 -19.60 -10.32
CA ALA A 456 -0.85 -19.49 -11.38
C ALA A 456 -1.42 -18.84 -12.66
N MET A 457 -2.62 -19.24 -13.12
CA MET A 457 -3.33 -18.62 -14.23
C MET A 457 -3.50 -17.11 -14.00
N SER A 458 -3.97 -16.70 -12.82
CA SER A 458 -4.14 -15.27 -12.50
C SER A 458 -2.80 -14.52 -12.39
N TRP A 459 -1.71 -15.16 -11.92
CA TRP A 459 -0.38 -14.56 -11.90
C TRP A 459 0.19 -14.37 -13.32
N PHE A 460 0.38 -15.45 -14.08
CA PHE A 460 1.05 -15.40 -15.38
C PHE A 460 0.26 -14.66 -16.47
N SER A 461 -1.07 -14.60 -16.37
CA SER A 461 -1.90 -13.75 -17.24
C SER A 461 -1.89 -12.26 -16.88
N GLY A 462 -1.40 -11.87 -15.70
CA GLY A 462 -1.51 -10.50 -15.19
C GLY A 462 -2.94 -10.06 -14.85
N ILE A 463 -3.93 -10.97 -14.83
CA ILE A 463 -5.29 -10.69 -14.36
C ILE A 463 -5.32 -10.73 -12.83
N ILE A 464 -4.67 -9.71 -12.25
CA ILE A 464 -4.45 -9.52 -10.83
C ILE A 464 -5.22 -8.27 -10.38
N LEU A 465 -6.25 -8.49 -9.57
CA LEU A 465 -6.98 -7.41 -8.92
C LEU A 465 -6.16 -6.82 -7.77
N PRO A 466 -6.27 -5.50 -7.52
CA PRO A 466 -5.56 -4.84 -6.43
C PRO A 466 -6.05 -5.36 -5.06
N GLY A 467 -5.26 -5.14 -4.02
CA GLY A 467 -5.57 -5.58 -2.66
C GLY A 467 -4.71 -6.75 -2.18
N ARG A 468 -5.20 -7.43 -1.14
CA ARG A 468 -4.44 -8.44 -0.38
C ARG A 468 -4.26 -9.78 -1.11
N THR A 469 -4.68 -9.88 -2.36
CA THR A 469 -4.74 -11.13 -3.13
C THR A 469 -3.44 -11.42 -3.90
N LEU A 470 -2.76 -10.41 -4.48
CA LEU A 470 -1.50 -10.60 -5.22
C LEU A 470 -0.43 -11.42 -4.44
N PRO A 471 -0.15 -11.17 -3.14
CA PRO A 471 0.81 -11.96 -2.38
C PRO A 471 0.54 -13.47 -2.40
N TRP A 472 -0.71 -13.89 -2.48
CA TRP A 472 -1.08 -15.30 -2.48
C TRP A 472 -1.04 -15.90 -3.88
N LEU A 473 -1.33 -15.11 -4.91
CA LEU A 473 -1.14 -15.52 -6.31
C LEU A 473 0.33 -15.84 -6.58
N ILE A 474 1.25 -14.93 -6.23
CA ILE A 474 2.70 -15.13 -6.47
C ILE A 474 3.26 -16.30 -5.65
N MET A 475 2.87 -16.46 -4.37
CA MET A 475 3.35 -17.58 -3.55
C MET A 475 2.78 -18.93 -3.99
N ASN A 476 1.48 -19.02 -4.29
CA ASN A 476 0.90 -20.26 -4.79
C ASN A 476 1.49 -20.61 -6.18
N SER A 477 1.78 -19.62 -7.04
CA SER A 477 2.50 -19.83 -8.31
C SER A 477 3.91 -20.38 -8.12
N LEU A 478 4.64 -19.92 -7.09
CA LEU A 478 5.96 -20.48 -6.76
C LEU A 478 5.86 -21.94 -6.32
N ILE A 479 4.86 -22.26 -5.49
CA ILE A 479 4.58 -23.62 -5.01
C ILE A 479 4.21 -24.54 -6.19
N ASP A 480 3.39 -24.07 -7.13
CA ASP A 480 3.02 -24.78 -8.36
C ASP A 480 4.20 -25.01 -9.33
N CYS A 481 5.26 -24.19 -9.21
CA CYS A 481 6.51 -24.32 -9.98
C CYS A 481 7.58 -25.19 -9.30
N ASP A 482 7.30 -25.76 -8.13
CA ASP A 482 8.22 -26.64 -7.39
C ASP A 482 7.56 -27.98 -7.09
N ARG A 483 7.84 -29.00 -7.93
CA ARG A 483 7.23 -30.34 -7.83
C ARG A 483 7.47 -31.03 -6.49
N ASP A 484 8.46 -30.61 -5.71
CA ASP A 484 8.81 -31.17 -4.39
C ASP A 484 7.95 -30.63 -3.23
N THR A 485 7.14 -29.59 -3.45
CA THR A 485 6.23 -29.05 -2.42
C THR A 485 5.05 -29.98 -2.14
N GLY A 486 4.45 -30.50 -3.20
CA GLY A 486 3.37 -31.48 -3.17
C GLY A 486 2.09 -31.01 -2.48
N ASP A 487 1.20 -31.98 -2.26
CA ASP A 487 -0.20 -31.79 -1.88
C ASP A 487 -0.43 -31.14 -0.50
N ALA A 488 0.63 -30.93 0.29
CA ALA A 488 0.57 -30.35 1.64
C ALA A 488 0.28 -28.84 1.64
N LEU A 489 0.72 -28.10 0.61
CA LEU A 489 0.64 -26.63 0.58
C LEU A 489 -0.63 -26.07 -0.08
N LYS A 490 -1.45 -26.90 -0.74
CA LYS A 490 -2.69 -26.50 -1.46
C LYS A 490 -3.78 -25.82 -0.63
N PHE A 491 -3.56 -25.66 0.68
CA PHE A 491 -4.46 -25.00 1.62
C PHE A 491 -4.04 -23.55 1.97
N LEU A 492 -2.97 -23.00 1.37
CA LEU A 492 -2.69 -21.56 1.41
C LEU A 492 -3.84 -20.78 0.77
N THR A 493 -4.33 -19.73 1.43
CA THR A 493 -5.34 -18.83 0.86
C THR A 493 -5.35 -17.46 1.51
N HIS A 494 -5.44 -16.43 0.67
CA HIS A 494 -5.70 -15.03 1.06
C HIS A 494 -6.89 -14.83 2.01
N MET A 495 -7.86 -15.75 2.01
CA MET A 495 -9.01 -15.74 2.93
C MET A 495 -8.63 -16.04 4.39
N GLN A 496 -7.42 -16.54 4.66
CA GLN A 496 -6.92 -16.86 6.00
C GLN A 496 -5.51 -16.26 6.18
N PRO A 497 -5.38 -14.92 6.24
CA PRO A 497 -4.09 -14.22 6.11
C PRO A 497 -3.14 -14.43 7.31
N ALA A 498 -3.66 -14.89 8.45
CA ALA A 498 -2.88 -15.30 9.63
C ALA A 498 -2.21 -16.68 9.44
N SER A 499 -1.55 -16.90 8.30
CA SER A 499 -0.99 -18.20 7.92
C SER A 499 0.43 -18.11 7.36
N GLY A 500 1.09 -19.27 7.34
CA GLY A 500 2.36 -19.52 6.68
C GLY A 500 2.57 -21.02 6.52
N PHE A 501 3.80 -21.44 6.25
CA PHE A 501 4.15 -22.85 6.10
C PHE A 501 5.62 -23.12 6.42
N GLN A 502 5.93 -24.38 6.73
CA GLN A 502 7.28 -24.91 6.67
C GLN A 502 7.51 -25.58 5.31
N TYR A 503 8.69 -25.39 4.71
CA TYR A 503 9.15 -26.14 3.54
C TYR A 503 10.65 -26.43 3.63
N ARG A 504 11.01 -27.71 3.52
CA ARG A 504 12.34 -28.29 3.74
C ARG A 504 12.92 -27.91 5.10
N ALA A 505 13.68 -26.82 5.18
CA ALA A 505 14.42 -26.36 6.37
C ALA A 505 14.24 -24.85 6.65
N ASN A 506 13.19 -24.24 6.09
CA ASN A 506 12.81 -22.84 6.30
C ASN A 506 11.31 -22.74 6.61
N THR A 507 10.88 -21.68 7.28
CA THR A 507 9.45 -21.27 7.33
C THR A 507 9.21 -19.98 6.56
N TYR A 508 8.01 -19.82 6.02
CA TYR A 508 7.59 -18.69 5.20
C TYR A 508 6.22 -18.19 5.67
N TRP A 509 6.07 -16.88 5.83
CA TRP A 509 4.91 -16.28 6.50
C TRP A 509 4.33 -15.10 5.71
N SER A 510 3.00 -15.01 5.69
CA SER A 510 2.32 -13.80 5.23
C SER A 510 2.72 -12.62 6.13
N SER A 511 2.89 -11.42 5.58
CA SER A 511 3.13 -10.21 6.38
C SER A 511 1.96 -9.82 7.31
N GLN A 512 0.79 -10.45 7.14
CA GLN A 512 -0.36 -10.33 8.04
C GLN A 512 -0.37 -11.38 9.16
N CYS A 513 0.54 -12.36 9.15
CA CYS A 513 0.69 -13.33 10.22
C CYS A 513 1.69 -12.79 11.27
N ILE A 514 1.31 -12.84 12.55
CA ILE A 514 2.15 -12.32 13.65
C ILE A 514 3.54 -12.97 13.71
N VAL A 515 3.68 -14.25 13.30
CA VAL A 515 4.98 -14.93 13.22
C VAL A 515 5.90 -14.23 12.21
N GLY A 516 5.38 -13.85 11.03
CA GLY A 516 6.13 -13.10 10.02
C GLY A 516 6.44 -11.68 10.45
N LYS A 517 5.49 -11.01 11.11
CA LYS A 517 5.70 -9.66 11.67
C LYS A 517 6.83 -9.62 12.70
N VAL A 518 6.93 -10.62 13.58
CA VAL A 518 7.96 -10.70 14.62
C VAL A 518 9.30 -11.20 14.08
N LEU A 519 9.31 -12.32 13.34
CA LEU A 519 10.55 -12.89 12.78
C LEU A 519 11.12 -12.06 11.62
N GLY A 520 10.40 -11.08 11.09
CA GLY A 520 10.93 -10.13 10.11
C GLY A 520 12.17 -9.34 10.58
N ALA A 521 12.39 -9.21 11.90
CA ALA A 521 13.61 -8.61 12.46
C ALA A 521 14.80 -9.59 12.55
N ALA A 522 14.60 -10.90 12.36
CA ALA A 522 15.63 -11.90 12.58
C ALA A 522 16.71 -11.88 11.48
N ARG A 523 17.93 -12.30 11.85
CA ARG A 523 19.09 -12.28 10.96
C ARG A 523 18.80 -12.99 9.64
N GLY A 524 19.10 -12.32 8.53
CA GLY A 524 19.02 -12.88 7.18
C GLY A 524 17.61 -12.97 6.57
N VAL A 525 16.55 -12.70 7.34
CA VAL A 525 15.15 -12.67 6.86
C VAL A 525 14.94 -11.50 5.89
N LYS A 526 14.06 -11.67 4.90
CA LYS A 526 13.66 -10.65 3.92
C LYS A 526 12.14 -10.55 3.82
N GLN A 527 11.67 -9.45 3.24
CA GLN A 527 10.27 -9.23 2.90
C GLN A 527 10.15 -8.84 1.43
N ILE A 528 9.29 -9.52 0.68
CA ILE A 528 9.02 -9.25 -0.74
C ILE A 528 7.57 -9.62 -1.09
N ALA A 529 6.90 -8.78 -1.88
CA ALA A 529 5.52 -8.98 -2.35
C ALA A 529 4.51 -9.50 -1.29
N GLY A 530 4.62 -9.05 -0.03
CA GLY A 530 3.73 -9.44 1.09
C GLY A 530 4.07 -10.75 1.80
N TRP A 531 5.21 -11.37 1.51
CA TRP A 531 5.76 -12.53 2.22
C TRP A 531 7.05 -12.21 2.96
N VAL A 532 7.26 -12.89 4.08
CA VAL A 532 8.43 -12.79 4.96
C VAL A 532 9.11 -14.15 5.04
N GLY A 533 10.42 -14.17 4.80
CA GLY A 533 11.26 -15.36 4.91
C GLY A 533 12.66 -15.20 4.27
N PRO A 534 13.49 -16.26 4.27
CA PRO A 534 13.27 -17.51 4.99
C PRO A 534 13.41 -17.30 6.50
N CYS A 535 12.41 -17.71 7.27
CA CYS A 535 12.46 -17.72 8.73
C CYS A 535 12.94 -19.07 9.24
N ILE A 536 13.38 -19.12 10.51
CA ILE A 536 13.87 -20.35 11.16
C ILE A 536 12.87 -21.52 11.05
N TYR A 537 13.41 -22.73 10.92
CA TYR A 537 12.62 -23.95 10.94
C TYR A 537 12.15 -24.30 12.36
N THR A 538 11.27 -25.28 12.44
CA THR A 538 10.82 -25.86 13.72
C THR A 538 10.63 -27.38 13.60
N PRO A 539 11.03 -28.15 14.63
CA PRO A 539 10.74 -29.58 14.70
C PRO A 539 9.27 -29.89 15.07
N ASP A 540 8.47 -28.88 15.42
CA ASP A 540 7.05 -29.05 15.78
C ASP A 540 6.13 -29.23 14.55
N LEU A 541 6.67 -29.04 13.34
CA LEU A 541 5.97 -29.16 12.06
C LEU A 541 6.69 -30.18 11.17
N LYS A 542 5.95 -30.77 10.22
CA LYS A 542 6.54 -31.66 9.20
C LYS A 542 7.48 -30.89 8.25
N ARG A 543 8.26 -31.63 7.45
CA ARG A 543 9.15 -31.08 6.39
C ARG A 543 8.41 -30.16 5.40
N THR A 544 7.14 -30.44 5.13
CA THR A 544 6.25 -29.55 4.38
C THR A 544 4.88 -29.53 5.06
N GLU A 545 4.46 -28.36 5.58
CA GLU A 545 3.19 -28.24 6.32
C GLU A 545 2.68 -26.80 6.38
N CYS A 546 1.40 -26.60 6.08
CA CYS A 546 0.68 -25.34 6.29
C CYS A 546 0.34 -25.11 7.77
N VAL A 547 0.44 -23.85 8.20
CA VAL A 547 0.17 -23.41 9.57
C VAL A 547 -0.82 -22.25 9.56
N LYS A 548 -1.83 -22.32 10.42
CA LYS A 548 -2.70 -21.19 10.77
C LYS A 548 -2.42 -20.78 12.19
N VAL A 549 -2.16 -19.51 12.41
CA VAL A 549 -1.79 -18.97 13.72
C VAL A 549 -3.01 -18.34 14.37
N LYS A 550 -3.25 -18.69 15.64
CA LYS A 550 -4.26 -18.06 16.47
C LYS A 550 -3.75 -16.70 16.94
N GLN A 551 -4.22 -15.64 16.30
CA GLN A 551 -3.92 -14.26 16.69
C GLN A 551 -5.23 -13.53 17.06
N LEU A 552 -5.25 -12.91 18.24
CA LEU A 552 -6.32 -12.05 18.75
C LEU A 552 -6.13 -10.62 18.21
N PRO A 553 -7.18 -9.80 18.06
CA PRO A 553 -7.02 -8.38 17.72
C PRO A 553 -6.15 -7.66 18.76
N HIS A 554 -5.25 -6.78 18.30
CA HIS A 554 -4.44 -5.91 19.15
C HIS A 554 -5.28 -5.09 20.15
N LEU A 555 -4.64 -4.67 21.24
CA LEU A 555 -5.31 -3.97 22.34
C LEU A 555 -5.23 -2.44 22.22
N ASP A 556 -4.60 -1.92 21.17
CA ASP A 556 -4.43 -0.48 20.96
C ASP A 556 -5.76 0.22 20.65
N PRO A 557 -5.91 1.52 20.98
CA PRO A 557 -7.08 2.26 20.56
C PRO A 557 -7.15 2.34 19.03
N ARG A 558 -8.37 2.46 18.50
CA ARG A 558 -8.63 2.73 17.09
C ARG A 558 -8.82 4.23 16.95
N LEU A 559 -8.15 4.85 15.98
CA LEU A 559 -8.26 6.28 15.74
C LEU A 559 -9.67 6.65 15.24
N ASP A 560 -10.16 7.80 15.68
CA ASP A 560 -11.34 8.47 15.15
C ASP A 560 -10.96 9.61 14.17
N THR A 561 -11.91 10.49 13.83
CA THR A 561 -11.66 11.67 12.98
C THR A 561 -10.73 12.68 13.65
N ASP A 562 -10.90 12.88 14.95
CA ASP A 562 -10.32 13.97 15.70
C ASP A 562 -8.87 13.63 16.04
N ASP A 563 -8.58 12.34 16.29
CA ASP A 563 -7.23 11.76 16.29
C ASP A 563 -6.45 12.00 14.99
N VAL A 564 -7.12 11.97 13.84
CA VAL A 564 -6.50 12.12 12.52
C VAL A 564 -6.30 13.59 12.17
N ASP A 565 -7.31 14.44 12.38
CA ASP A 565 -7.23 15.85 12.02
C ASP A 565 -6.26 16.63 12.93
N SER A 566 -6.17 16.29 14.23
CA SER A 566 -5.21 16.87 15.19
C SER A 566 -3.75 16.42 15.00
N MET A 567 -3.47 15.50 14.07
CA MET A 567 -2.18 14.80 13.98
C MET A 567 -0.97 15.73 13.80
N SER A 568 -1.11 16.85 13.08
CA SER A 568 -0.01 17.81 12.92
C SER A 568 0.30 18.59 14.19
N GLU A 569 -0.71 18.86 15.02
CA GLU A 569 -0.54 19.51 16.33
C GLU A 569 0.14 18.53 17.29
N ARG A 570 -0.37 17.30 17.35
CA ARG A 570 0.17 16.20 18.19
C ARG A 570 1.53 15.65 17.71
N THR A 571 2.15 16.25 16.68
CA THR A 571 3.49 15.88 16.18
C THR A 571 4.41 17.06 15.95
N ASN A 572 3.98 18.28 16.29
CA ASN A 572 4.81 19.48 16.20
C ASN A 572 6.08 19.34 17.08
N PRO A 573 7.30 19.49 16.53
CA PRO A 573 8.52 19.50 17.32
C PRO A 573 8.54 20.57 18.42
N LEU A 574 7.82 21.68 18.24
CA LEU A 574 7.70 22.79 19.21
C LEU A 574 6.63 22.57 20.30
N GLY A 575 5.80 21.53 20.20
CA GLY A 575 4.61 21.41 21.06
C GLY A 575 3.51 22.42 20.68
N PRO A 576 2.86 23.10 21.64
CA PRO A 576 1.86 24.15 21.38
C PRO A 576 2.41 25.32 20.54
N ILE A 577 1.54 26.07 19.88
CA ILE A 577 1.94 27.26 19.12
C ILE A 577 1.99 28.46 20.06
N GLU A 578 3.20 28.90 20.41
CA GLU A 578 3.45 30.05 21.31
C GLU A 578 4.30 31.15 20.67
N SER A 579 4.38 32.31 21.33
CA SER A 579 5.17 33.47 20.90
C SER A 579 6.67 33.35 21.22
N SER A 580 7.02 32.48 22.17
CA SER A 580 8.36 32.30 22.72
C SER A 580 8.49 30.90 23.30
N TYR A 581 9.59 30.21 23.04
CA TYR A 581 9.78 28.81 23.40
C TYR A 581 10.95 28.70 24.40
N PRO A 582 10.71 28.48 25.70
CA PRO A 582 11.75 28.29 26.71
C PRO A 582 12.73 27.18 26.32
N VAL A 583 14.02 27.36 26.61
CA VAL A 583 15.04 26.35 26.31
C VAL A 583 14.90 25.11 27.19
N ASP A 584 14.49 25.28 28.45
CA ASP A 584 14.33 24.20 29.45
C ASP A 584 13.15 23.24 29.14
N ASP A 585 12.22 23.65 28.27
CA ASP A 585 11.06 22.83 27.86
C ASP A 585 11.45 21.65 26.94
N TYR A 586 12.73 21.55 26.57
CA TYR A 586 13.23 20.63 25.55
C TYR A 586 14.44 19.83 26.03
N GLU A 587 14.43 18.53 25.76
CA GLU A 587 15.57 17.62 25.98
C GLU A 587 16.00 16.92 24.69
N VAL A 588 17.17 16.27 24.71
CA VAL A 588 17.72 15.49 23.58
C VAL A 588 17.70 14.00 23.94
N PRO A 589 16.57 13.29 23.73
CA PRO A 589 16.52 11.86 24.03
C PRO A 589 17.45 11.10 23.08
N MET A 590 18.37 10.35 23.67
CA MET A 590 19.34 9.51 22.99
C MET A 590 19.24 8.10 23.56
N PRO A 591 19.23 7.04 22.74
CA PRO A 591 19.33 5.68 23.23
C PRO A 591 20.71 5.45 23.83
N ASP A 592 20.78 4.67 24.89
CA ASP A 592 22.05 4.25 25.46
C ASP A 592 22.73 3.20 24.56
N THR A 593 23.78 3.64 23.87
CA THR A 593 24.62 2.81 22.99
C THR A 593 25.81 2.17 23.72
N GLU A 594 25.95 2.40 25.02
CA GLU A 594 26.97 1.78 25.88
C GLU A 594 26.38 0.52 26.56
N ASP A 595 27.21 -0.46 26.91
CA ASP A 595 26.80 -1.75 27.50
C ASP A 595 25.62 -2.45 26.78
N VAL A 596 25.62 -2.44 25.44
CA VAL A 596 24.61 -3.14 24.62
C VAL A 596 24.78 -4.66 24.73
N THR A 597 23.66 -5.35 25.00
CA THR A 597 23.64 -6.78 25.34
C THR A 597 23.54 -7.68 24.10
N ASP A 598 24.49 -8.60 23.91
CA ASP A 598 24.46 -9.61 22.83
C ASP A 598 24.04 -11.01 23.34
N LEU A 599 23.45 -11.09 24.53
CA LEU A 599 23.18 -12.33 25.25
C LEU A 599 21.80 -12.95 24.98
N ILE A 600 20.85 -12.19 24.44
CA ILE A 600 19.51 -12.72 24.08
C ILE A 600 19.63 -13.48 22.76
N ARG A 601 19.14 -14.73 22.73
CA ARG A 601 19.15 -15.57 21.52
C ARG A 601 17.84 -16.31 21.31
N VAL A 602 17.39 -16.40 20.05
CA VAL A 602 16.24 -17.24 19.68
C VAL A 602 16.65 -18.72 19.71
N GLU A 603 16.07 -19.48 20.65
CA GLU A 603 16.30 -20.93 20.76
C GLU A 603 15.41 -21.73 19.80
N LYS A 604 14.13 -21.35 19.69
CA LYS A 604 13.11 -22.13 18.98
C LYS A 604 11.87 -21.30 18.61
N LEU A 605 11.40 -21.47 17.38
CA LEU A 605 10.00 -21.20 17.02
C LEU A 605 9.14 -22.43 17.38
N GLY A 606 8.15 -22.28 18.25
CA GLY A 606 7.32 -23.38 18.75
C GLY A 606 5.85 -23.25 18.37
N PHE A 607 5.20 -24.37 18.07
CA PHE A 607 3.77 -24.44 17.74
C PHE A 607 3.06 -25.49 18.58
N GLN A 608 1.93 -25.11 19.19
CA GLN A 608 1.05 -26.02 19.91
C GLN A 608 -0.34 -26.04 19.23
N PRO A 609 -0.92 -27.20 18.89
CA PRO A 609 -2.28 -27.28 18.38
C PRO A 609 -3.29 -26.63 19.34
N SER A 610 -4.06 -25.64 18.84
CA SER A 610 -5.08 -24.95 19.62
C SER A 610 -6.16 -25.95 20.06
N LYS A 611 -6.56 -25.87 21.34
CA LYS A 611 -7.69 -26.64 21.88
C LYS A 611 -9.02 -26.29 21.19
N GLU A 612 -9.10 -25.07 20.68
CA GLU A 612 -10.23 -24.58 19.89
C GLU A 612 -9.89 -24.73 18.40
N GLN A 613 -10.49 -25.73 17.75
CA GLN A 613 -10.37 -25.95 16.31
C GLN A 613 -11.63 -25.49 15.57
N PRO A 614 -11.49 -24.66 14.51
CA PRO A 614 -12.62 -24.19 13.69
C PRO A 614 -13.50 -25.35 13.19
N ALA A 615 -14.82 -25.15 13.15
CA ALA A 615 -15.72 -26.18 12.65
C ALA A 615 -15.41 -26.61 11.20
N SER A 616 -14.89 -25.68 10.39
CA SER A 616 -14.52 -25.90 8.98
C SER A 616 -13.29 -26.77 8.75
N SER A 617 -12.41 -26.99 9.74
CA SER A 617 -11.25 -27.88 9.58
C SER A 617 -11.55 -29.36 9.87
N ARG A 618 -12.68 -29.68 10.51
CA ARG A 618 -12.96 -31.04 11.02
C ARG A 618 -13.29 -32.08 9.95
N ASN A 619 -13.70 -31.64 8.76
CA ASN A 619 -14.33 -32.50 7.75
C ASN A 619 -13.49 -32.66 6.46
N ILE A 620 -12.26 -32.13 6.41
CA ILE A 620 -11.42 -32.15 5.20
C ILE A 620 -10.06 -32.80 5.54
N PRO A 621 -9.75 -34.01 5.02
CA PRO A 621 -8.47 -34.66 5.26
C PRO A 621 -7.28 -33.78 4.86
N GLY A 622 -6.27 -33.72 5.73
CA GLY A 622 -5.06 -32.92 5.52
C GLY A 622 -5.24 -31.40 5.69
N ALA A 623 -6.44 -30.90 5.99
CA ALA A 623 -6.66 -29.46 6.14
C ALA A 623 -5.89 -28.90 7.36
N PRO A 624 -5.09 -27.82 7.20
CA PRO A 624 -4.29 -27.26 8.28
C PRO A 624 -5.16 -26.76 9.44
N ILE A 625 -4.80 -27.23 10.62
CA ILE A 625 -5.38 -26.91 11.93
C ILE A 625 -4.88 -25.55 12.43
N LEU A 626 -5.55 -25.03 13.46
CA LEU A 626 -5.15 -23.81 14.15
C LEU A 626 -4.10 -24.10 15.23
N PHE A 627 -3.04 -23.31 15.30
CA PHE A 627 -1.97 -23.42 16.29
C PHE A 627 -1.84 -22.14 17.14
N ASP A 628 -1.55 -22.31 18.42
CA ASP A 628 -0.98 -21.27 19.26
C ASP A 628 0.55 -21.24 19.02
N ALA A 629 1.12 -20.07 18.73
CA ALA A 629 2.53 -19.89 18.38
C ALA A 629 3.32 -19.21 19.52
N ALA A 630 4.60 -19.57 19.67
CA ALA A 630 5.51 -18.92 20.61
C ALA A 630 6.96 -18.92 20.09
N ILE A 631 7.76 -17.96 20.52
CA ILE A 631 9.21 -17.94 20.34
C ILE A 631 9.86 -18.10 21.72
N TYR A 632 10.82 -19.01 21.80
CA TYR A 632 11.60 -19.31 23.00
C TYR A 632 12.95 -18.59 22.89
N PHE A 633 13.31 -17.85 23.93
CA PHE A 633 14.54 -17.06 23.98
C PHE A 633 15.43 -17.48 25.14
N ALA A 634 16.70 -17.75 24.87
CA ALA A 634 17.73 -17.82 25.90
C ALA A 634 18.02 -16.39 26.38
N CYS A 635 17.79 -16.12 27.66
CA CYS A 635 18.17 -14.87 28.31
C CYS A 635 18.49 -15.13 29.79
N GLY A 636 19.64 -14.62 30.28
CA GLY A 636 20.09 -14.82 31.66
C GLY A 636 20.26 -16.29 32.06
N GLY A 637 20.64 -17.16 31.13
CA GLY A 637 20.77 -18.60 31.35
C GLY A 637 19.45 -19.37 31.51
N LYS A 638 18.31 -18.76 31.11
CA LYS A 638 16.97 -19.35 31.17
C LYS A 638 16.27 -19.24 29.81
N SER A 639 15.41 -20.21 29.50
CA SER A 639 14.52 -20.18 28.34
C SER A 639 13.21 -19.44 28.69
N TRP A 640 12.86 -18.41 27.90
CA TRP A 640 11.70 -17.55 28.10
C TRP A 640 10.71 -17.66 26.91
N PRO A 641 9.50 -18.22 27.11
CA PRO A 641 8.53 -18.41 26.04
C PRO A 641 7.62 -17.18 25.84
N MET A 642 7.91 -16.36 24.82
CA MET A 642 7.03 -15.27 24.39
C MET A 642 5.96 -15.81 23.44
N LYS A 643 4.69 -15.78 23.87
CA LYS A 643 3.55 -16.28 23.07
C LYS A 643 3.07 -15.21 22.11
N LEU A 644 2.91 -15.53 20.84
CA LEU A 644 2.50 -14.58 19.81
C LEU A 644 0.97 -14.48 19.74
N ARG A 645 0.38 -13.92 20.82
CA ARG A 645 -1.08 -13.97 21.08
C ARG A 645 -1.88 -12.97 20.26
N TYR A 646 -1.29 -11.82 19.93
CA TYR A 646 -1.99 -10.67 19.39
C TYR A 646 -1.46 -10.26 18.01
N ASP A 647 -2.36 -9.99 17.09
CA ASP A 647 -2.11 -9.38 15.77
C ASP A 647 -1.83 -7.89 15.94
N VAL A 648 -0.67 -7.57 16.53
CA VAL A 648 -0.12 -6.22 16.65
C VAL A 648 0.58 -5.81 15.35
N ASP A 649 0.75 -4.52 15.13
CA ASP A 649 1.51 -4.00 13.99
C ASP A 649 2.83 -3.34 14.42
N PHE A 650 3.85 -3.52 13.59
CA PHE A 650 5.12 -2.81 13.70
C PHE A 650 5.17 -1.76 12.60
N ILE A 651 5.14 -0.49 13.00
CA ILE A 651 5.14 0.66 12.10
C ILE A 651 6.59 1.03 11.83
N ASN A 652 7.06 1.00 10.60
CA ASN A 652 8.42 1.44 10.28
C ASN A 652 8.49 2.95 10.47
N ALA A 653 9.36 3.43 11.38
CA ALA A 653 9.48 4.87 11.61
C ALA A 653 9.90 5.62 10.34
N PHE A 654 9.37 6.82 10.15
CA PHE A 654 9.73 7.69 9.04
C PHE A 654 11.10 8.33 9.28
N PRO A 655 12.06 8.22 8.33
CA PRO A 655 13.40 8.77 8.49
C PRO A 655 13.40 10.26 8.81
N CYS A 656 14.27 10.69 9.72
CA CYS A 656 14.51 12.10 10.02
C CYS A 656 15.69 12.64 9.19
N HIS A 657 15.87 13.97 9.14
CA HIS A 657 17.03 14.58 8.49
C HIS A 657 17.94 15.28 9.49
N GLN A 658 19.23 14.93 9.49
CA GLN A 658 20.27 15.54 10.32
C GLN A 658 19.94 15.61 11.82
N GLY A 659 19.41 14.51 12.37
CA GLY A 659 19.22 14.33 13.81
C GLY A 659 20.55 14.17 14.59
N PRO A 660 20.51 14.12 15.93
CA PRO A 660 19.30 14.10 16.77
C PRO A 660 18.49 15.40 16.73
N HIS A 661 17.23 15.31 17.13
CA HIS A 661 16.33 16.45 17.33
C HIS A 661 15.93 16.49 18.80
N VAL A 662 15.57 17.66 19.31
CA VAL A 662 15.00 17.77 20.65
C VAL A 662 13.58 17.18 20.72
N LEU A 663 13.11 16.98 21.94
CA LEU A 663 11.76 16.56 22.30
C LEU A 663 11.20 17.50 23.37
N PHE A 664 10.02 18.08 23.11
CA PHE A 664 9.26 18.90 24.05
C PHE A 664 8.71 18.05 25.22
N TYR A 665 8.71 18.60 26.44
CA TYR A 665 8.52 17.82 27.68
C TYR A 665 7.20 17.03 27.78
N ASP A 666 6.10 17.50 27.15
CA ASP A 666 4.80 16.80 27.20
C ASP A 666 4.79 15.45 26.45
N PHE A 667 5.76 15.19 25.57
CA PHE A 667 5.94 13.90 24.90
C PHE A 667 6.56 12.85 25.84
N SER A 668 5.91 12.61 26.99
CA SER A 668 6.42 11.78 28.07
C SER A 668 6.78 10.36 27.61
N TYR A 669 7.98 9.92 27.95
CA TYR A 669 8.44 8.56 27.64
C TYR A 669 9.15 7.90 28.83
N LYS A 670 9.46 6.62 28.68
CA LYS A 670 10.30 5.82 29.58
C LYS A 670 11.28 5.00 28.73
N PRO A 671 12.61 5.22 28.80
CA PRO A 671 13.59 4.33 28.17
C PRO A 671 13.72 3.02 28.95
N ILE A 672 14.10 1.94 28.27
CA ILE A 672 14.45 0.65 28.88
C ILE A 672 15.36 -0.18 27.96
N LYS A 673 16.54 -0.58 28.46
CA LYS A 673 17.39 -1.60 27.81
C LYS A 673 16.67 -2.95 27.75
N ILE A 674 16.87 -3.66 26.63
CA ILE A 674 16.15 -4.90 26.29
C ILE A 674 16.22 -6.00 27.37
N ASP A 675 17.30 -6.06 28.15
CA ASP A 675 17.53 -7.01 29.24
C ASP A 675 17.18 -6.46 30.65
N SER A 676 16.99 -5.15 30.79
CA SER A 676 16.83 -4.45 32.05
C SER A 676 15.38 -4.49 32.58
N GLY A 677 14.79 -5.69 32.60
CA GLY A 677 13.48 -5.96 33.19
C GLY A 677 12.27 -5.78 32.26
N LEU A 678 12.46 -5.75 30.93
CA LEU A 678 11.34 -5.67 29.99
C LEU A 678 10.34 -6.83 30.18
N VAL A 679 10.84 -8.02 30.51
CA VAL A 679 10.02 -9.24 30.76
C VAL A 679 9.00 -9.01 31.88
N ASP A 680 9.39 -8.28 32.92
CA ASP A 680 8.59 -8.05 34.13
C ASP A 680 7.51 -6.97 33.94
N ILE A 681 7.55 -6.22 32.83
CA ILE A 681 6.50 -5.27 32.47
C ILE A 681 5.31 -6.02 31.85
N HIS A 682 4.22 -6.11 32.60
CA HIS A 682 2.99 -6.81 32.19
C HIS A 682 1.76 -5.91 32.00
N ASP A 683 1.76 -4.71 32.59
CA ASP A 683 0.59 -3.82 32.65
C ASP A 683 0.81 -2.49 31.91
N TRP A 684 1.79 -2.41 31.00
CA TRP A 684 2.19 -1.18 30.32
C TRP A 684 1.02 -0.36 29.75
N GLY A 685 -0.02 -1.01 29.20
CA GLY A 685 -1.22 -0.31 28.75
C GLY A 685 -1.88 0.58 29.82
N ARG A 686 -1.91 0.16 31.09
CA ARG A 686 -2.40 1.00 32.20
C ARG A 686 -1.44 2.15 32.48
N GLN A 687 -0.12 1.88 32.47
CA GLN A 687 0.91 2.91 32.67
C GLN A 687 0.91 3.97 31.55
N SER A 688 0.53 3.60 30.32
CA SER A 688 0.39 4.49 29.18
C SER A 688 -0.98 5.19 29.07
N GLY A 689 -1.84 5.12 30.10
CA GLY A 689 -3.15 5.78 30.11
C GLY A 689 -4.30 5.05 29.40
N ARG A 690 -4.07 3.83 28.89
CA ARG A 690 -5.08 3.07 28.12
C ARG A 690 -6.22 2.60 29.01
N VAL A 691 -7.46 2.98 28.66
CA VAL A 691 -8.64 2.59 29.42
C VAL A 691 -8.86 1.08 29.32
N SER A 692 -9.05 0.42 30.45
CA SER A 692 -9.30 -1.03 30.48
C SER A 692 -10.69 -1.36 29.92
N ARG A 693 -10.75 -1.84 28.67
CA ARG A 693 -11.97 -2.44 28.11
C ARG A 693 -12.53 -3.49 29.09
N PRO A 694 -13.86 -3.54 29.34
CA PRO A 694 -14.45 -4.48 30.29
C PRO A 694 -14.29 -5.94 29.81
N THR A 695 -13.27 -6.62 30.33
CA THR A 695 -12.80 -7.96 29.90
C THR A 695 -13.74 -9.12 30.23
N SER A 696 -14.91 -8.87 30.83
CA SER A 696 -15.84 -9.93 31.19
C SER A 696 -16.53 -10.52 29.95
N SER A 697 -16.23 -11.79 29.66
CA SER A 697 -17.10 -12.68 28.86
C SER A 697 -18.39 -13.05 29.60
N ARG A 698 -18.46 -12.77 30.90
CA ARG A 698 -19.60 -13.01 31.80
C ARG A 698 -20.65 -11.88 31.87
N SER A 699 -20.44 -10.73 31.21
CA SER A 699 -21.45 -9.66 31.18
C SER A 699 -22.39 -9.80 29.99
N SER A 700 -23.69 -9.80 30.26
CA SER A 700 -24.75 -9.84 29.24
C SER A 700 -24.60 -8.65 28.27
N PRO A 701 -24.94 -8.79 26.97
CA PRO A 701 -24.77 -7.72 25.98
C PRO A 701 -25.34 -6.36 26.40
N ALA A 702 -26.52 -6.36 27.04
CA ALA A 702 -27.15 -5.15 27.58
C ALA A 702 -26.27 -4.41 28.61
N LYS A 703 -25.53 -5.11 29.48
CA LYS A 703 -24.63 -4.47 30.45
C LYS A 703 -23.41 -3.86 29.78
N LYS A 704 -22.89 -4.45 28.69
CA LYS A 704 -21.83 -3.83 27.88
C LYS A 704 -22.32 -2.58 27.16
N ALA A 705 -23.53 -2.63 26.60
CA ALA A 705 -24.16 -1.46 25.97
C ALA A 705 -24.35 -0.30 26.98
N LEU A 706 -24.89 -0.57 28.17
CA LEU A 706 -25.04 0.44 29.23
C LEU A 706 -23.69 1.04 29.71
N THR A 707 -22.61 0.25 29.78
CA THR A 707 -21.28 0.79 30.11
C THR A 707 -20.62 1.57 28.97
N LEU A 708 -21.00 1.33 27.70
CA LEU A 708 -20.58 2.17 26.58
C LEU A 708 -21.41 3.46 26.49
N ALA A 709 -22.71 3.41 26.83
CA ALA A 709 -23.62 4.54 26.71
C ALA A 709 -23.42 5.61 27.81
N ASN A 710 -22.92 5.23 28.98
CA ASN A 710 -22.77 6.11 30.15
C ASN A 710 -21.32 6.57 30.42
N GLY A 711 -20.36 6.17 29.59
CA GLY A 711 -18.96 6.60 29.70
C GLY A 711 -18.60 7.61 28.61
N THR A 712 -17.87 8.67 28.95
CA THR A 712 -17.18 9.47 27.93
C THR A 712 -16.15 8.58 27.22
N VAL A 713 -16.36 8.35 25.94
CA VAL A 713 -15.41 7.60 25.11
C VAL A 713 -14.22 8.50 24.83
N LYS A 714 -13.08 8.20 25.46
CA LYS A 714 -11.82 8.87 25.17
C LYS A 714 -11.36 8.60 23.74
N SER A 715 -10.73 9.59 23.11
CA SER A 715 -10.04 9.45 21.81
C SER A 715 -8.89 8.44 21.87
N ALA A 716 -8.26 8.11 20.76
CA ALA A 716 -7.04 7.28 20.79
C ALA A 716 -5.85 8.02 21.43
N HIS A 717 -5.70 9.33 21.16
CA HIS A 717 -4.60 10.12 21.74
C HIS A 717 -4.73 10.29 23.26
N GLU A 718 -5.94 10.48 23.80
CA GLU A 718 -6.21 10.54 25.24
C GLU A 718 -5.92 9.22 26.00
N GLN A 719 -5.63 8.13 25.26
CA GLN A 719 -5.31 6.80 25.77
C GLN A 719 -3.83 6.41 25.57
N VAL A 720 -3.00 7.36 25.11
CA VAL A 720 -1.53 7.25 25.04
C VAL A 720 -0.91 8.47 25.71
N THR A 721 -0.84 8.43 27.04
CA THR A 721 -0.23 9.50 27.86
C THR A 721 1.28 9.34 28.03
N LYS A 722 1.84 8.17 27.70
CA LYS A 722 3.27 7.88 27.85
C LYS A 722 3.75 6.78 26.89
N VAL A 723 4.95 6.92 26.35
CA VAL A 723 5.59 5.96 25.41
C VAL A 723 6.70 5.15 26.10
N LEU A 724 6.76 3.84 25.86
CA LEU A 724 7.90 2.99 26.25
C LEU A 724 8.91 2.96 25.10
N ALA A 725 10.12 3.45 25.31
CA ALA A 725 11.20 3.35 24.34
C ALA A 725 12.09 2.16 24.69
N ILE A 726 11.91 1.05 23.97
CA ILE A 726 12.68 -0.19 24.15
C ILE A 726 13.97 -0.09 23.33
N GLU A 727 15.12 -0.15 24.00
CA GLU A 727 16.45 -0.08 23.38
C GLU A 727 16.88 -1.50 22.97
N ALA A 728 16.46 -1.90 21.77
CA ALA A 728 16.73 -3.20 21.15
C ALA A 728 17.93 -3.11 20.18
N LEU A 729 19.02 -2.51 20.65
CA LEU A 729 20.26 -2.33 19.88
C LEU A 729 21.08 -3.64 19.82
N GLY A 730 22.15 -3.67 19.03
CA GLY A 730 23.05 -4.83 18.92
C GLY A 730 22.56 -5.85 17.89
N VAL A 731 22.52 -7.13 18.28
CA VAL A 731 22.07 -8.23 17.41
C VAL A 731 20.57 -8.22 17.10
N SER A 732 20.22 -8.71 15.91
CA SER A 732 18.83 -8.87 15.43
C SER A 732 17.86 -9.50 16.45
N ASP A 733 18.33 -10.47 17.25
CA ASP A 733 17.49 -11.20 18.21
C ASP A 733 16.90 -10.30 19.32
N ASN A 734 17.54 -9.17 19.64
CA ASN A 734 17.00 -8.18 20.59
C ASN A 734 15.73 -7.51 20.04
N GLU A 735 15.71 -7.17 18.75
CA GLU A 735 14.51 -6.61 18.11
C GLU A 735 13.41 -7.67 17.96
N VAL A 736 13.78 -8.92 17.64
CA VAL A 736 12.84 -10.06 17.62
C VAL A 736 12.21 -10.26 19.01
N PHE A 737 12.99 -10.10 20.09
CA PHE A 737 12.50 -10.16 21.47
C PHE A 737 11.54 -9.02 21.81
N ALA A 738 11.87 -7.79 21.46
CA ALA A 738 10.98 -6.63 21.65
C ALA A 738 9.65 -6.80 20.89
N ARG A 739 9.71 -7.21 19.61
CA ARG A 739 8.54 -7.53 18.79
C ARG A 739 7.73 -8.70 19.39
N ALA A 740 8.37 -9.74 19.92
CA ALA A 740 7.69 -10.86 20.58
C ALA A 740 7.01 -10.47 21.90
N TRP A 741 7.63 -9.59 22.69
CA TRP A 741 7.02 -9.03 23.91
C TRP A 741 5.77 -8.21 23.58
N CYS A 742 5.83 -7.35 22.55
CA CYS A 742 4.70 -6.62 21.99
C CYS A 742 3.55 -7.55 21.58
N ALA A 743 3.86 -8.62 20.84
CA ALA A 743 2.91 -9.64 20.40
C ALA A 743 2.30 -10.49 21.54
N ASN A 744 2.99 -10.63 22.68
CA ASN A 744 2.50 -11.32 23.86
C ASN A 744 1.55 -10.47 24.71
N HIS A 745 1.79 -9.15 24.77
CA HIS A 745 1.02 -8.21 25.61
C HIS A 745 -0.04 -7.41 24.84
N GLY A 746 0.00 -7.38 23.51
CA GLY A 746 -1.03 -6.75 22.68
C GLY A 746 -0.79 -5.28 22.35
N HIS A 747 0.48 -4.86 22.31
CA HIS A 747 0.91 -3.52 21.93
C HIS A 747 1.47 -3.48 20.50
N SER A 748 0.90 -2.64 19.65
CA SER A 748 1.57 -2.19 18.41
C SER A 748 2.68 -1.19 18.74
N ALA A 749 3.70 -1.08 17.87
CA ALA A 749 4.88 -0.27 18.16
C ALA A 749 5.47 0.40 16.91
N VAL A 750 6.07 1.57 17.07
CA VAL A 750 6.94 2.20 16.06
C VAL A 750 8.34 1.57 16.15
N VAL A 751 8.87 1.07 15.04
CA VAL A 751 10.21 0.48 14.94
C VAL A 751 11.12 1.46 14.22
N ALA A 752 12.06 2.05 14.95
CA ALA A 752 12.96 3.08 14.46
C ALA A 752 14.39 2.55 14.37
N ASN A 753 14.96 2.53 13.16
CA ASN A 753 16.40 2.36 13.00
C ASN A 753 17.08 3.66 13.41
N ILE A 754 17.90 3.62 14.47
CA ILE A 754 18.55 4.83 15.04
C ILE A 754 19.53 5.52 14.06
N LYS A 755 19.87 4.85 12.96
CA LYS A 755 20.69 5.37 11.85
C LYS A 755 19.87 6.17 10.82
N GLU A 756 18.54 6.07 10.83
CA GLU A 756 17.62 6.81 9.95
C GLU A 756 16.64 7.73 10.72
N THR A 757 16.14 7.30 11.89
CA THR A 757 15.18 8.07 12.70
C THR A 757 15.72 8.24 14.12
N CYS A 758 15.85 9.48 14.59
CA CYS A 758 16.25 9.78 15.96
C CYS A 758 15.11 9.45 16.96
N MET A 759 15.48 9.19 18.22
CA MET A 759 14.55 8.79 19.28
C MET A 759 13.42 9.80 19.50
N ALA A 760 13.70 11.12 19.45
CA ALA A 760 12.68 12.17 19.53
C ALA A 760 11.62 12.07 18.41
N CYS A 761 12.04 11.85 17.15
CA CYS A 761 11.11 11.68 16.04
C CYS A 761 10.31 10.37 16.17
N ALA A 762 10.94 9.28 16.62
CA ALA A 762 10.25 8.01 16.84
C ALA A 762 9.19 8.08 17.95
N ILE A 763 9.45 8.84 19.03
CA ILE A 763 8.48 9.11 20.09
C ILE A 763 7.32 9.94 19.56
N ARG A 764 7.57 11.06 18.86
CA ARG A 764 6.51 11.86 18.22
C ARG A 764 5.67 11.06 17.23
N GLU A 765 6.29 10.17 16.45
CA GLU A 765 5.57 9.28 15.53
C GLU A 765 4.70 8.24 16.26
N ALA A 766 5.13 7.75 17.42
CA ALA A 766 4.29 6.87 18.25
C ALA A 766 3.06 7.60 18.80
N TYR A 767 3.22 8.87 19.20
CA TYR A 767 2.08 9.75 19.53
C TYR A 767 1.19 10.00 18.30
N ALA A 768 1.76 10.26 17.11
CA ALA A 768 1.01 10.40 15.85
C ALA A 768 0.07 9.21 15.60
N ALA A 769 0.65 8.01 15.68
CA ALA A 769 0.00 6.73 15.46
C ALA A 769 -0.92 6.28 16.61
N CYS A 770 -0.96 7.01 17.73
CA CYS A 770 -1.63 6.61 18.97
C CYS A 770 -1.22 5.20 19.45
N VAL A 771 0.09 4.88 19.40
CA VAL A 771 0.68 3.66 19.95
C VAL A 771 1.62 3.98 21.11
N SER A 772 1.64 3.16 22.15
CA SER A 772 2.38 3.45 23.40
C SER A 772 3.77 2.83 23.50
N VAL A 773 4.34 2.34 22.39
CA VAL A 773 5.66 1.67 22.37
C VAL A 773 6.47 2.10 21.14
N VAL A 774 7.75 2.35 21.36
CA VAL A 774 8.81 2.51 20.37
C VAL A 774 9.84 1.41 20.58
N ILE A 775 10.33 0.80 19.51
CA ILE A 775 11.46 -0.12 19.49
C ILE A 775 12.59 0.57 18.72
N LEU A 776 13.67 0.91 19.43
CA LEU A 776 14.88 1.49 18.86
C LEU A 776 15.82 0.35 18.47
N THR A 777 16.23 0.30 17.21
CA THR A 777 17.02 -0.81 16.63
C THR A 777 18.20 -0.28 15.81
N GLU A 778 19.21 -1.12 15.63
CA GLU A 778 20.32 -0.92 14.69
C GLU A 778 19.96 -1.31 13.24
N GLY A 779 18.85 -2.03 13.03
CA GLY A 779 18.51 -2.72 11.78
C GLY A 779 19.26 -4.04 11.56
N GLY A 780 19.70 -4.68 12.65
CA GLY A 780 20.67 -5.78 12.65
C GLY A 780 22.13 -5.28 12.55
N SER A 781 23.08 -6.10 13.02
CA SER A 781 24.50 -5.72 13.00
C SER A 781 25.08 -5.80 11.59
N ILE A 782 26.03 -4.93 11.25
CA ILE A 782 26.76 -5.02 9.97
C ILE A 782 27.49 -6.38 9.85
N LYS A 783 27.97 -6.92 10.98
CA LYS A 783 28.61 -8.24 11.10
C LYS A 783 27.63 -9.42 10.96
N GLU A 784 26.32 -9.15 10.90
CA GLU A 784 25.29 -10.17 10.69
C GLU A 784 24.93 -10.35 9.20
N ASN A 785 25.49 -9.56 8.28
CA ASN A 785 25.34 -9.78 6.85
C ASN A 785 25.99 -11.09 6.39
N ASP A 786 25.38 -11.76 5.41
CA ASP A 786 25.86 -13.03 4.85
C ASP A 786 27.18 -12.91 4.05
N ALA A 787 27.74 -11.69 3.91
CA ALA A 787 28.99 -11.42 3.20
C ALA A 787 30.23 -11.86 3.99
N ASP A 788 30.23 -11.64 5.32
CA ASP A 788 31.31 -12.05 6.22
C ASP A 788 31.01 -13.41 6.86
N GLY A 789 30.64 -14.39 6.03
CA GLY A 789 30.72 -15.79 6.42
C GLY A 789 32.19 -16.17 6.67
N PRO A 790 32.50 -17.03 7.66
CA PRO A 790 33.86 -17.51 7.85
C PRO A 790 34.36 -18.18 6.56
N GLU A 791 35.65 -18.03 6.25
CA GLU A 791 36.25 -18.66 5.08
C GLU A 791 35.87 -20.13 4.98
N ARG A 792 35.63 -20.62 3.76
CA ARG A 792 35.29 -22.02 3.51
C ARG A 792 36.37 -22.91 4.12
N ALA A 793 36.07 -23.49 5.29
CA ALA A 793 36.89 -24.53 5.88
C ALA A 793 37.19 -25.57 4.80
N GLU A 794 38.47 -25.75 4.49
CA GLU A 794 38.87 -26.59 3.38
C GLU A 794 38.29 -27.99 3.55
N ARG A 795 37.85 -28.61 2.45
CA ARG A 795 37.33 -29.98 2.49
C ARG A 795 38.46 -30.93 2.81
N ILE A 796 38.70 -31.15 4.11
CA ILE A 796 39.56 -32.23 4.63
C ILE A 796 39.01 -33.53 4.05
N SER A 797 39.70 -34.01 3.03
CA SER A 797 39.27 -35.12 2.21
C SER A 797 39.64 -36.41 2.94
N ILE A 798 38.69 -36.98 3.68
CA ILE A 798 38.88 -38.25 4.40
C ILE A 798 39.06 -39.37 3.36
N PRO A 799 40.23 -40.03 3.27
CA PRO A 799 40.54 -40.94 2.17
C PRO A 799 40.09 -42.37 2.45
N GLY A 800 38.81 -42.66 2.15
CA GLY A 800 38.30 -44.01 1.87
C GLY A 800 38.00 -44.92 3.06
N SER A 801 37.59 -46.15 2.72
CA SER A 801 37.12 -47.25 3.59
C SER A 801 35.81 -47.01 4.36
N PHE A 802 34.88 -47.97 4.47
CA PHE A 802 34.60 -49.18 3.67
C PHE A 802 33.16 -49.64 4.02
N TRP A 803 32.41 -50.15 3.04
CA TRP A 803 30.99 -50.58 3.10
C TRP A 803 29.95 -49.44 3.11
#